data_AF-A0A4V3XI22-F1
#
_entry.id   AF-A0A4V3XI22-F1
#
_cell.length_a   1.000
_cell.length_b   1.000
_cell.length_c   1.000
_cell.angle_alpha   90.00
_cell.angle_beta   90.00
_cell.angle_gamma   90.00
#
_symmetry.space_group_name_H-M   'P 1'
#
loop_
_entity.id
_entity.type
_entity.pdbx_description
1 polymer ?
#
loop_
_entity_poly.entity_id
_entity_poly.type
_entity_poly.pdbx_seq_one_letter_code
_entity_poly.pdbx_strand_id
1 'polypeptide(L)'
;MGDYVDRGYYSVETVTLLVALKLRYRDRVTILRGNHESRQITQVYGFYDECLRKYGNANVWRFFTDLFDYLPLTALIENQIFCLHGGLSPSIDTLDHVRSIDRVQEVPHEGPMCDLLWSDPDDRCGWGISPRGAGYTFGQDISEAFNHNNGLTLVARAHQLVMEGYNWGQDRNVVTIFSAPNYCYRCGNQAAIMEIDEKLSYSFLQFDPAPRAGEPLVSRRVPDYFLYGRPFIILREQAKKTRTHGIEAIKSHILAARSVANIIRTSLGPRGLDKILISPDGEITVTNDGATILSQMEVEHQIAKLLVQLSKSQDDEIGDGTTGVVVLAGALLEQSQALLDRGIHPIRIADGFDQACRVAVTHLEKISDRITFTPTDTSNLLKTAMTSLGSKIVSKEHEQFAQIAVDAVLAVADLERKDVPFDMIKVDGKVGGSLADTTLIKGVLIDKDMSHPQMPHSVKNAKLAILTCPFEPPRPKTKHKLDITTVEEYKKLREYEKEKFAEMIKMVKDTGANLVICQWGFDDEANHLLMQNELPAVRWVGGPEIELIAIATNGRIVPRFEDLTPEKLGKAGIVREVTFGTTRDKMLVIEECANAKTVTIFVRGSNKMIVDEAKRALHDALCAVRNLIVNDHVVYGGGSAEISCSLAVSKAADEIPSIEQYAIRAFASALDAVPLALAENSGLPPIETLAEVKSRQVQEGNSKLGIDCLGKDENDMKKQNVYDSLISKRQQYLLATQLVRAVLKIDDVIIAGQPEE
;
A
#
# COMPACT_ATOMS: atom_id res chain seq x y z
N MET A 1 -36.74 -15.37 -4.84
CA MET A 1 -36.59 -16.78 -4.43
C MET A 1 -35.30 -16.79 -3.65
N GLY A 2 -35.34 -16.72 -2.32
CA GLY A 2 -34.19 -16.25 -1.53
C GLY A 2 -33.88 -14.76 -1.69
N ASP A 3 -32.86 -14.31 -0.95
CA ASP A 3 -32.22 -12.99 -0.94
C ASP A 3 -33.15 -11.81 -0.61
N TYR A 4 -33.91 -11.97 0.47
CA TYR A 4 -34.80 -10.96 1.01
C TYR A 4 -34.09 -9.95 1.92
N VAL A 5 -32.90 -10.30 2.41
CA VAL A 5 -32.09 -9.50 3.34
C VAL A 5 -30.70 -9.12 2.80
N ASP A 6 -30.61 -8.96 1.48
CA ASP A 6 -29.43 -8.46 0.77
C ASP A 6 -29.23 -6.93 1.01
N ARG A 7 -28.31 -6.30 0.26
CA ARG A 7 -27.71 -4.95 0.38
C ARG A 7 -28.68 -3.75 0.21
N GLY A 8 -29.92 -3.85 0.66
CA GLY A 8 -30.91 -2.78 0.71
C GLY A 8 -30.95 -2.04 2.07
N TYR A 9 -31.61 -0.87 2.11
CA TYR A 9 -31.79 -0.09 3.37
C TYR A 9 -33.02 -0.49 4.21
N TYR A 10 -33.84 -1.39 3.66
CA TYR A 10 -35.17 -1.76 4.17
C TYR A 10 -35.35 -3.29 4.20
N SER A 11 -34.27 -4.01 4.50
CA SER A 11 -34.27 -5.47 4.49
C SER A 11 -35.11 -6.04 5.63
N VAL A 12 -35.16 -5.37 6.79
CA VAL A 12 -36.05 -5.75 7.90
C VAL A 12 -37.53 -5.62 7.51
N GLU A 13 -37.96 -4.52 6.90
CA GLU A 13 -39.35 -4.33 6.48
C GLU A 13 -39.75 -5.34 5.40
N THR A 14 -38.85 -5.61 4.45
CA THR A 14 -39.04 -6.56 3.35
C THR A 14 -39.27 -7.97 3.88
N VAL A 15 -38.36 -8.50 4.71
CA VAL A 15 -38.50 -9.85 5.26
C VAL A 15 -39.70 -9.95 6.23
N THR A 16 -39.97 -8.92 7.03
CA THR A 16 -41.13 -8.88 7.93
C THR A 16 -42.46 -8.98 7.16
N LEU A 17 -42.59 -8.23 6.06
CA LEU A 17 -43.78 -8.28 5.21
C LEU A 17 -43.98 -9.67 4.59
N LEU A 18 -42.91 -10.28 4.08
CA LEU A 18 -42.97 -11.62 3.48
C LEU A 18 -43.38 -12.68 4.51
N VAL A 19 -42.79 -12.65 5.71
CA VAL A 19 -43.15 -13.56 6.81
C VAL A 19 -44.62 -13.35 7.24
N ALA A 20 -45.09 -12.11 7.33
CA ALA A 20 -46.49 -11.81 7.62
C ALA A 20 -47.44 -12.34 6.53
N LEU A 21 -47.06 -12.21 5.25
CA LEU A 21 -47.81 -12.76 4.11
C LEU A 21 -47.83 -14.30 4.15
N LYS A 22 -46.71 -14.96 4.46
CA LYS A 22 -46.65 -16.42 4.65
C LYS A 22 -47.53 -16.89 5.81
N LEU A 23 -47.55 -16.17 6.93
CA LEU A 23 -48.39 -16.49 8.09
C LEU A 23 -49.89 -16.36 7.78
N ARG A 24 -50.28 -15.33 6.99
CA ARG A 24 -51.65 -15.05 6.58
C ARG A 24 -52.16 -15.94 5.45
N TYR A 25 -51.29 -16.30 4.51
CA TYR A 25 -51.62 -17.03 3.27
C TYR A 25 -50.75 -18.28 3.13
N ARG A 26 -50.79 -19.15 4.16
CA ARG A 26 -49.90 -20.31 4.33
C ARG A 26 -49.79 -21.20 3.10
N ASP A 27 -50.89 -21.43 2.41
CA ASP A 27 -50.99 -22.35 1.28
C ASP A 27 -50.83 -21.67 -0.10
N ARG A 28 -50.65 -20.33 -0.12
CA ARG A 28 -50.50 -19.55 -1.38
C ARG A 28 -49.16 -18.85 -1.51
N VAL A 29 -48.46 -18.60 -0.41
CA VAL A 29 -47.13 -17.98 -0.39
C VAL A 29 -46.13 -19.03 0.03
N THR A 30 -45.06 -19.21 -0.73
CA THR A 30 -43.90 -20.04 -0.36
C THR A 30 -42.65 -19.18 -0.46
N ILE A 31 -41.82 -19.26 0.57
CA ILE A 31 -40.58 -18.50 0.73
C ILE A 31 -39.45 -19.53 0.65
N LEU A 32 -38.49 -19.31 -0.25
CA LEU A 32 -37.31 -20.17 -0.40
C LEU A 32 -36.10 -19.50 0.25
N ARG A 33 -35.14 -20.28 0.76
CA ARG A 33 -33.87 -19.77 1.28
C ARG A 33 -32.93 -19.36 0.13
N GLY A 34 -32.25 -18.22 0.27
CA GLY A 34 -31.12 -17.77 -0.54
C GLY A 34 -29.81 -17.80 0.25
N ASN A 35 -28.72 -17.37 -0.37
CA ASN A 35 -27.42 -17.34 0.32
C ASN A 35 -27.32 -16.18 1.32
N HIS A 36 -28.08 -15.08 1.13
CA HIS A 36 -28.18 -14.00 2.10
C HIS A 36 -29.03 -14.36 3.33
N GLU A 37 -29.78 -15.47 3.33
CA GLU A 37 -30.45 -16.04 4.51
C GLU A 37 -29.51 -16.94 5.36
N SER A 38 -28.31 -16.44 5.67
CA SER A 38 -27.27 -17.11 6.47
C SER A 38 -26.64 -16.16 7.50
N ARG A 39 -26.18 -16.67 8.66
CA ARG A 39 -25.61 -15.81 9.73
C ARG A 39 -24.32 -15.10 9.29
N GLN A 40 -23.52 -15.73 8.42
CA GLN A 40 -22.27 -15.15 7.93
C GLN A 40 -22.52 -13.99 6.95
N ILE A 41 -23.35 -14.20 5.92
CA ILE A 41 -23.59 -13.22 4.86
C ILE A 41 -24.39 -12.02 5.39
N THR A 42 -25.33 -12.23 6.32
CA THR A 42 -26.07 -11.13 6.98
C THR A 42 -25.19 -10.21 7.84
N GLN A 43 -24.07 -10.70 8.37
CA GLN A 43 -23.08 -9.88 9.09
C GLN A 43 -22.21 -9.08 8.14
N VAL A 44 -21.78 -9.66 7.02
CA VAL A 44 -20.90 -8.99 6.03
C VAL A 44 -21.64 -7.93 5.21
N TYR A 45 -22.91 -8.18 4.85
CA TYR A 45 -23.66 -7.31 3.92
C TYR A 45 -24.75 -6.45 4.58
N GLY A 46 -24.59 -6.15 5.88
CA GLY A 46 -25.27 -5.02 6.54
C GLY A 46 -26.66 -5.29 7.14
N PHE A 47 -27.25 -6.48 6.99
CA PHE A 47 -28.54 -6.79 7.64
C PHE A 47 -28.42 -6.82 9.18
N TYR A 48 -27.28 -7.32 9.69
CA TYR A 48 -26.94 -7.26 11.11
C TYR A 48 -26.91 -5.80 11.62
N ASP A 49 -26.23 -4.93 10.89
CA ASP A 49 -26.12 -3.49 11.21
C ASP A 49 -27.47 -2.77 11.08
N GLU A 50 -28.31 -3.15 10.12
CA GLU A 50 -29.67 -2.64 10.01
C GLU A 50 -30.50 -2.99 11.27
N CYS A 51 -30.43 -4.23 11.73
CA CYS A 51 -31.10 -4.66 12.96
C CYS A 51 -30.57 -3.91 14.20
N LEU A 52 -29.25 -3.80 14.35
CA LEU A 52 -28.63 -3.03 15.43
C LEU A 52 -29.05 -1.56 15.40
N ARG A 53 -28.99 -0.92 14.23
CA ARG A 53 -29.33 0.50 14.04
C ARG A 53 -30.81 0.80 14.30
N LYS A 54 -31.73 -0.11 13.93
CA LYS A 54 -33.18 0.10 14.10
C LYS A 54 -33.69 -0.27 15.50
N TYR A 55 -33.11 -1.28 16.16
CA TYR A 55 -33.63 -1.83 17.44
C TYR A 55 -32.66 -1.74 18.62
N GLY A 56 -31.43 -1.24 18.42
CA GLY A 56 -30.42 -1.08 19.46
C GLY A 56 -29.84 -2.40 20.01
N ASN A 57 -30.22 -3.55 19.46
CA ASN A 57 -29.75 -4.87 19.91
C ASN A 57 -29.88 -5.93 18.81
N ALA A 58 -29.11 -7.02 18.95
CA ALA A 58 -29.03 -8.09 17.95
C ALA A 58 -30.14 -9.17 18.05
N ASN A 59 -31.13 -9.04 18.95
CA ASN A 59 -32.13 -10.10 19.14
C ASN A 59 -33.02 -10.27 17.90
N VAL A 60 -33.36 -9.17 17.23
CA VAL A 60 -34.15 -9.20 15.98
C VAL A 60 -33.41 -9.97 14.88
N TRP A 61 -32.10 -9.73 14.72
CA TRP A 61 -31.26 -10.49 13.80
C TRP A 61 -31.23 -11.99 14.15
N ARG A 62 -31.05 -12.34 15.44
CA ARG A 62 -31.09 -13.75 15.89
C ARG A 62 -32.40 -14.43 15.52
N PHE A 63 -33.55 -13.82 15.83
CA PHE A 63 -34.86 -14.39 15.50
C PHE A 63 -35.08 -14.57 13.99
N PHE A 64 -34.56 -13.68 13.14
CA PHE A 64 -34.60 -13.87 11.70
C PHE A 64 -33.66 -14.98 11.22
N THR A 65 -32.43 -15.05 11.72
CA THR A 65 -31.50 -16.13 11.33
C THR A 65 -31.95 -17.50 11.80
N ASP A 66 -32.56 -17.60 12.98
CA ASP A 66 -33.15 -18.85 13.48
C ASP A 66 -34.37 -19.25 12.64
N LEU A 67 -35.14 -18.28 12.13
CA LEU A 67 -36.24 -18.55 11.19
C LEU A 67 -35.75 -19.01 9.81
N PHE A 68 -34.61 -18.48 9.34
CA PHE A 68 -34.03 -18.82 8.03
C PHE A 68 -33.64 -20.29 7.92
N ASP A 69 -33.21 -20.92 9.02
CA ASP A 69 -32.92 -22.36 9.06
C ASP A 69 -34.18 -23.22 8.77
N TYR A 70 -35.38 -22.69 9.00
CA TYR A 70 -36.63 -23.39 8.68
C TYR A 70 -37.14 -23.15 7.25
N LEU A 71 -36.48 -22.35 6.42
CA LEU A 71 -36.88 -22.13 5.03
C LEU A 71 -36.54 -23.36 4.14
N PRO A 72 -37.41 -23.73 3.19
CA PRO A 72 -37.10 -24.73 2.16
C PRO A 72 -36.06 -24.18 1.17
N LEU A 73 -35.18 -25.05 0.67
CA LEU A 73 -34.16 -24.69 -0.33
C LEU A 73 -34.75 -24.54 -1.74
N THR A 74 -35.72 -25.40 -2.08
CA THR A 74 -36.28 -25.52 -3.42
C THR A 74 -37.80 -25.69 -3.38
N ALA A 75 -38.47 -25.34 -4.48
CA ALA A 75 -39.87 -25.67 -4.75
C ALA A 75 -40.00 -26.38 -6.11
N LEU A 76 -41.15 -27.02 -6.33
CA LEU A 76 -41.46 -27.74 -7.54
C LEU A 76 -42.91 -27.39 -7.94
N ILE A 77 -43.11 -26.88 -9.16
CA ILE A 77 -44.42 -26.49 -9.69
C ILE A 77 -44.87 -27.55 -10.70
N GLU A 78 -46.06 -28.13 -10.49
CA GLU A 78 -46.67 -29.18 -11.33
C GLU A 78 -45.73 -30.34 -11.72
N ASN A 79 -44.77 -30.67 -10.85
CA ASN A 79 -43.69 -31.63 -11.09
C ASN A 79 -42.82 -31.37 -12.34
N GLN A 80 -42.90 -30.18 -12.93
CA GLN A 80 -42.21 -29.83 -14.18
C GLN A 80 -41.21 -28.69 -14.04
N ILE A 81 -41.43 -27.74 -13.12
CA ILE A 81 -40.59 -26.55 -12.98
C ILE A 81 -39.91 -26.58 -11.61
N PHE A 82 -38.58 -26.67 -11.61
CA PHE A 82 -37.76 -26.73 -10.41
C PHE A 82 -37.28 -25.32 -10.05
N CYS A 83 -37.72 -24.81 -8.90
CA CYS A 83 -37.42 -23.46 -8.43
C CYS A 83 -36.42 -23.50 -7.28
N LEU A 84 -35.38 -22.68 -7.36
CA LEU A 84 -34.36 -22.53 -6.32
C LEU A 84 -33.82 -21.08 -6.29
N HIS A 85 -32.84 -20.81 -5.43
CA HIS A 85 -32.15 -19.52 -5.42
C HIS A 85 -30.92 -19.52 -6.36
N GLY A 86 -29.96 -20.39 -6.08
CA GLY A 86 -28.70 -20.54 -6.83
C GLY A 86 -28.84 -21.48 -8.03
N GLY A 87 -28.04 -22.55 -8.06
CA GLY A 87 -27.86 -23.39 -9.23
C GLY A 87 -27.84 -24.88 -8.90
N LEU A 88 -27.48 -25.71 -9.88
CA LEU A 88 -27.37 -27.16 -9.66
C LEU A 88 -26.08 -27.50 -8.87
N SER A 89 -26.03 -28.71 -8.31
CA SER A 89 -24.86 -29.24 -7.58
C SER A 89 -24.31 -30.50 -8.27
N PRO A 90 -22.98 -30.68 -8.36
CA PRO A 90 -22.38 -31.92 -8.85
C PRO A 90 -22.63 -33.13 -7.93
N SER A 91 -23.19 -32.91 -6.73
CA SER A 91 -23.57 -33.97 -5.79
C SER A 91 -25.05 -34.38 -5.89
N ILE A 92 -25.83 -33.75 -6.79
CA ILE A 92 -27.29 -33.89 -6.86
C ILE A 92 -27.73 -34.21 -8.29
N ASP A 93 -27.87 -35.51 -8.59
CA ASP A 93 -28.46 -35.96 -9.86
C ASP A 93 -29.99 -36.01 -9.84
N THR A 94 -30.61 -36.19 -8.66
CA THR A 94 -32.06 -36.42 -8.52
C THR A 94 -32.74 -35.50 -7.50
N LEU A 95 -34.04 -35.24 -7.71
CA LEU A 95 -34.88 -34.51 -6.75
C LEU A 95 -34.97 -35.18 -5.37
N ASP A 96 -34.81 -36.51 -5.30
CA ASP A 96 -34.79 -37.23 -4.01
C ASP A 96 -33.48 -37.00 -3.24
N HIS A 97 -32.35 -36.75 -3.92
CA HIS A 97 -31.13 -36.28 -3.24
C HIS A 97 -31.38 -34.92 -2.56
N VAL A 98 -32.07 -33.98 -3.23
CA VAL A 98 -32.45 -32.69 -2.63
C VAL A 98 -33.31 -32.86 -1.38
N ARG A 99 -34.28 -33.80 -1.41
CA ARG A 99 -35.15 -34.13 -0.26
C ARG A 99 -34.40 -34.76 0.91
N SER A 100 -33.25 -35.38 0.68
CA SER A 100 -32.41 -36.01 1.72
C SER A 100 -31.51 -35.02 2.48
N ILE A 101 -31.37 -33.78 1.99
CA ILE A 101 -30.54 -32.75 2.64
C ILE A 101 -31.19 -32.31 3.95
N ASP A 102 -30.45 -32.42 5.06
CA ASP A 102 -30.84 -31.72 6.28
C ASP A 102 -30.65 -30.22 6.07
N ARG A 103 -31.77 -29.51 6.03
CA ARG A 103 -31.85 -28.07 5.75
C ARG A 103 -31.98 -27.23 7.03
N VAL A 104 -32.24 -27.85 8.19
CA VAL A 104 -32.52 -27.14 9.46
C VAL A 104 -31.22 -26.87 10.21
N GLN A 105 -30.31 -26.20 9.52
CA GLN A 105 -28.98 -25.83 9.99
C GLN A 105 -28.51 -24.55 9.28
N GLU A 106 -27.43 -23.96 9.79
CA GLU A 106 -26.71 -22.89 9.09
C GLU A 106 -26.16 -23.39 7.75
N VAL A 107 -26.02 -22.52 6.75
CA VAL A 107 -25.46 -22.89 5.45
C VAL A 107 -23.98 -23.32 5.61
N PRO A 108 -23.61 -24.56 5.25
CA PRO A 108 -22.21 -24.99 5.31
C PRO A 108 -21.35 -24.26 4.27
N HIS A 109 -20.04 -24.20 4.51
CA HIS A 109 -19.10 -23.61 3.55
C HIS A 109 -18.99 -24.39 2.23
N GLU A 110 -19.18 -25.71 2.26
CA GLU A 110 -19.08 -26.61 1.10
C GLU A 110 -20.20 -27.66 1.10
N GLY A 111 -20.49 -28.24 -0.06
CA GLY A 111 -21.42 -29.36 -0.23
C GLY A 111 -22.80 -28.98 -0.77
N PRO A 112 -23.71 -29.96 -0.92
CA PRO A 112 -24.92 -29.83 -1.77
C PRO A 112 -25.86 -28.69 -1.38
N MET A 113 -25.94 -28.34 -0.09
CA MET A 113 -26.73 -27.18 0.38
C MET A 113 -26.09 -25.84 0.02
N CYS A 114 -24.77 -25.75 0.05
CA CYS A 114 -24.02 -24.56 -0.40
C CYS A 114 -24.19 -24.38 -1.92
N ASP A 115 -23.96 -25.45 -2.68
CA ASP A 115 -24.09 -25.45 -4.14
C ASP A 115 -25.46 -24.97 -4.63
N LEU A 116 -26.56 -25.47 -4.04
CA LEU A 116 -27.93 -25.05 -4.38
C LEU A 116 -28.20 -23.54 -4.15
N LEU A 117 -27.41 -22.89 -3.30
CA LEU A 117 -27.54 -21.48 -2.95
C LEU A 117 -26.53 -20.58 -3.69
N TRP A 118 -25.38 -21.12 -4.14
CA TRP A 118 -24.29 -20.32 -4.71
C TRP A 118 -23.90 -20.64 -6.16
N SER A 119 -24.34 -21.78 -6.71
CA SER A 119 -23.97 -22.18 -8.08
C SER A 119 -24.64 -21.31 -9.16
N ASP A 120 -23.97 -21.18 -10.31
CA ASP A 120 -24.36 -20.30 -11.42
C ASP A 120 -24.36 -21.03 -12.79
N PRO A 121 -25.33 -20.77 -13.68
CA PRO A 121 -25.27 -21.26 -15.05
C PRO A 121 -24.16 -20.52 -15.81
N ASP A 122 -23.46 -21.24 -16.68
CA ASP A 122 -22.35 -20.73 -17.50
C ASP A 122 -22.46 -21.24 -18.95
N ASP A 123 -21.61 -20.69 -19.81
CA ASP A 123 -21.52 -20.96 -21.25
C ASP A 123 -20.59 -22.13 -21.60
N ARG A 124 -19.87 -22.63 -20.60
CA ARG A 124 -18.97 -23.78 -20.69
C ARG A 124 -19.78 -25.10 -20.76
N CYS A 125 -19.07 -26.20 -21.02
CA CYS A 125 -19.61 -27.55 -20.98
C CYS A 125 -19.16 -28.23 -19.68
N GLY A 126 -20.04 -28.97 -19.02
CA GLY A 126 -19.77 -29.63 -17.74
C GLY A 126 -19.78 -28.68 -16.53
N TRP A 127 -19.07 -29.07 -15.48
CA TRP A 127 -18.93 -28.30 -14.23
C TRP A 127 -17.65 -27.45 -14.23
N GLY A 128 -17.73 -26.26 -13.66
CA GLY A 128 -16.59 -25.38 -13.37
C GLY A 128 -16.59 -24.90 -11.91
N ILE A 129 -15.47 -24.36 -11.46
CA ILE A 129 -15.34 -23.78 -10.10
C ILE A 129 -16.01 -22.41 -10.10
N SER A 130 -16.84 -22.12 -9.08
CA SER A 130 -17.49 -20.82 -8.96
C SER A 130 -16.49 -19.71 -8.63
N PRO A 131 -16.49 -18.58 -9.36
CA PRO A 131 -15.65 -17.41 -9.04
C PRO A 131 -16.11 -16.70 -7.75
N ARG A 132 -17.23 -17.11 -7.14
CA ARG A 132 -17.73 -16.58 -5.87
C ARG A 132 -17.04 -17.16 -4.64
N GLY A 133 -16.17 -18.16 -4.82
CA GLY A 133 -15.53 -18.91 -3.72
C GLY A 133 -16.45 -19.92 -3.02
N ALA A 134 -17.68 -20.09 -3.52
CA ALA A 134 -18.68 -21.04 -3.04
C ALA A 134 -19.55 -21.52 -4.21
N GLY A 135 -19.97 -22.79 -4.19
CA GLY A 135 -20.72 -23.44 -5.28
C GLY A 135 -19.90 -23.68 -6.56
N TYR A 136 -20.60 -23.97 -7.66
CA TYR A 136 -20.02 -24.34 -8.96
C TYR A 136 -20.63 -23.52 -10.10
N THR A 137 -19.92 -23.40 -11.22
CA THR A 137 -20.56 -23.08 -12.50
C THR A 137 -21.00 -24.36 -13.22
N PHE A 138 -22.10 -24.32 -13.97
CA PHE A 138 -22.60 -25.48 -14.72
C PHE A 138 -23.03 -25.15 -16.14
N GLY A 139 -22.69 -26.03 -17.07
CA GLY A 139 -22.99 -25.92 -18.49
C GLY A 139 -24.41 -26.31 -18.88
N GLN A 140 -24.72 -26.08 -20.16
CA GLN A 140 -26.03 -26.42 -20.74
C GLN A 140 -26.30 -27.93 -20.68
N ASP A 141 -25.30 -28.75 -20.95
CA ASP A 141 -25.33 -30.21 -20.88
C ASP A 141 -25.75 -30.72 -19.49
N ILE A 142 -25.29 -30.06 -18.42
CA ILE A 142 -25.69 -30.37 -17.04
C ILE A 142 -27.17 -30.04 -16.81
N SER A 143 -27.62 -28.87 -17.28
CA SER A 143 -29.03 -28.46 -17.12
C SER A 143 -30.00 -29.37 -17.89
N GLU A 144 -29.63 -29.77 -19.11
CA GLU A 144 -30.41 -30.67 -19.97
C GLU A 144 -30.46 -32.08 -19.38
N ALA A 145 -29.32 -32.63 -18.92
CA ALA A 145 -29.26 -33.92 -18.27
C ALA A 145 -30.06 -33.95 -16.97
N PHE A 146 -29.95 -32.91 -16.13
CA PHE A 146 -30.72 -32.81 -14.89
C PHE A 146 -32.23 -32.71 -15.16
N ASN A 147 -32.64 -31.89 -16.13
CA ASN A 147 -34.04 -31.76 -16.52
C ASN A 147 -34.60 -33.09 -17.06
N HIS A 148 -33.89 -33.71 -18.00
CA HIS A 148 -34.28 -34.99 -18.60
C HIS A 148 -34.40 -36.11 -17.55
N ASN A 149 -33.40 -36.25 -16.66
CA ASN A 149 -33.38 -37.31 -15.65
C ASN A 149 -34.47 -37.17 -14.58
N ASN A 150 -34.94 -35.93 -14.32
CA ASN A 150 -35.96 -35.64 -13.32
C ASN A 150 -37.35 -35.37 -13.91
N GLY A 151 -37.52 -35.45 -15.24
CA GLY A 151 -38.80 -35.19 -15.91
C GLY A 151 -39.22 -33.71 -15.90
N LEU A 152 -38.27 -32.79 -15.75
CA LEU A 152 -38.49 -31.35 -15.68
C LEU A 152 -38.45 -30.70 -17.06
N THR A 153 -39.13 -29.57 -17.19
CA THR A 153 -39.13 -28.71 -18.39
C THR A 153 -38.31 -27.43 -18.19
N LEU A 154 -38.09 -26.99 -16.94
CA LEU A 154 -37.45 -25.71 -16.64
C LEU A 154 -36.85 -25.67 -15.22
N VAL A 155 -35.65 -25.07 -15.11
CA VAL A 155 -35.08 -24.61 -13.84
C VAL A 155 -35.25 -23.10 -13.71
N ALA A 156 -35.84 -22.62 -12.61
CA ALA A 156 -36.03 -21.21 -12.31
C ALA A 156 -35.24 -20.78 -11.07
N ARG A 157 -34.38 -19.76 -11.22
CA ARG A 157 -33.41 -19.30 -10.21
C ARG A 157 -33.39 -17.77 -10.05
N ALA A 158 -32.68 -17.25 -9.05
CA ALA A 158 -32.69 -15.82 -8.70
C ALA A 158 -31.34 -15.19 -8.29
N HIS A 159 -30.24 -15.95 -8.22
CA HIS A 159 -28.96 -15.47 -7.65
C HIS A 159 -28.20 -14.41 -8.48
N GLN A 160 -28.29 -14.43 -9.81
CA GLN A 160 -27.60 -13.45 -10.68
C GLN A 160 -28.48 -12.24 -10.99
N LEU A 161 -27.91 -11.03 -10.90
CA LEU A 161 -28.55 -9.77 -11.30
C LEU A 161 -28.77 -9.72 -12.82
N VAL A 162 -29.94 -9.27 -13.24
CA VAL A 162 -30.28 -9.07 -14.66
C VAL A 162 -30.84 -7.68 -14.90
N MET A 163 -30.41 -6.99 -15.96
CA MET A 163 -30.84 -5.62 -16.27
C MET A 163 -32.34 -5.49 -16.56
N GLU A 164 -32.91 -6.45 -17.28
CA GLU A 164 -34.32 -6.47 -17.64
C GLU A 164 -35.16 -7.23 -16.59
N GLY A 165 -34.58 -7.56 -15.44
CA GLY A 165 -35.22 -8.33 -14.38
C GLY A 165 -35.34 -9.83 -14.65
N TYR A 166 -35.16 -10.31 -15.88
CA TYR A 166 -35.09 -11.75 -16.19
C TYR A 166 -34.16 -12.06 -17.37
N ASN A 167 -33.51 -13.23 -17.36
CA ASN A 167 -32.68 -13.73 -18.46
C ASN A 167 -32.97 -15.20 -18.73
N TRP A 168 -32.96 -15.59 -20.00
CA TRP A 168 -33.05 -16.99 -20.44
C TRP A 168 -31.65 -17.52 -20.79
N GLY A 169 -31.26 -18.63 -20.15
CA GLY A 169 -29.98 -19.31 -20.39
C GLY A 169 -30.18 -20.70 -20.99
N GLN A 170 -29.08 -21.28 -21.50
CA GLN A 170 -28.95 -22.72 -21.80
C GLN A 170 -30.12 -23.27 -22.64
N ASP A 171 -30.37 -22.66 -23.80
CA ASP A 171 -31.48 -22.94 -24.73
C ASP A 171 -32.88 -23.03 -24.08
N ARG A 172 -33.11 -22.16 -23.09
CA ARG A 172 -34.34 -22.01 -22.29
C ARG A 172 -34.58 -23.13 -21.26
N ASN A 173 -33.60 -24.00 -21.00
CA ASN A 173 -33.65 -24.95 -19.88
C ASN A 173 -33.55 -24.26 -18.51
N VAL A 174 -32.98 -23.04 -18.45
CA VAL A 174 -32.79 -22.26 -17.23
C VAL A 174 -33.29 -20.82 -17.42
N VAL A 175 -34.03 -20.30 -16.44
CA VAL A 175 -34.40 -18.89 -16.34
C VAL A 175 -33.88 -18.28 -15.02
N THR A 176 -33.22 -17.13 -15.12
CA THR A 176 -32.84 -16.31 -13.96
C THR A 176 -33.82 -15.15 -13.84
N ILE A 177 -34.40 -14.95 -12.65
CA ILE A 177 -35.40 -13.92 -12.36
C ILE A 177 -34.95 -13.10 -11.17
N PHE A 178 -34.88 -11.78 -11.35
CA PHE A 178 -34.36 -10.83 -10.39
C PHE A 178 -35.45 -9.82 -10.00
N SER A 179 -35.87 -9.84 -8.73
CA SER A 179 -37.04 -9.09 -8.25
C SER A 179 -36.72 -7.73 -7.59
N ALA A 180 -35.45 -7.33 -7.51
CA ALA A 180 -35.02 -6.07 -6.87
C ALA A 180 -34.65 -5.00 -7.92
N PRO A 181 -35.45 -3.94 -8.10
CA PRO A 181 -35.18 -2.88 -9.09
C PRO A 181 -34.16 -1.86 -8.55
N ASN A 182 -33.34 -1.32 -9.44
CA ASN A 182 -32.16 -0.49 -9.11
C ASN A 182 -31.35 -1.06 -7.94
N TYR A 183 -30.83 -2.27 -8.15
CA TYR A 183 -30.06 -3.03 -7.18
C TYR A 183 -28.87 -2.24 -6.62
N CYS A 184 -28.62 -2.38 -5.30
CA CYS A 184 -27.68 -1.57 -4.53
C CYS A 184 -27.83 -0.03 -4.74
N TYR A 185 -29.01 0.43 -5.18
CA TYR A 185 -29.33 1.82 -5.56
C TYR A 185 -28.45 2.42 -6.67
N ARG A 186 -27.71 1.59 -7.41
CA ARG A 186 -26.70 2.02 -8.38
C ARG A 186 -26.73 1.33 -9.74
N CYS A 187 -27.31 0.13 -9.84
CA CYS A 187 -27.24 -0.67 -11.08
C CYS A 187 -28.23 -0.24 -12.16
N GLY A 188 -29.32 0.45 -11.80
CA GLY A 188 -30.33 0.92 -12.76
C GLY A 188 -31.11 -0.19 -13.49
N ASN A 189 -31.08 -1.43 -12.99
CA ASN A 189 -31.86 -2.54 -13.53
C ASN A 189 -33.35 -2.43 -13.20
N GLN A 190 -34.18 -3.10 -14.00
CA GLN A 190 -35.57 -3.40 -13.69
C GLN A 190 -35.67 -4.68 -12.85
N ALA A 191 -36.78 -4.83 -12.14
CA ALA A 191 -37.19 -6.09 -11.53
C ALA A 191 -38.15 -6.84 -12.47
N ALA A 192 -38.23 -8.16 -12.35
CA ALA A 192 -39.29 -8.94 -12.98
C ALA A 192 -39.97 -9.93 -12.03
N ILE A 193 -41.23 -10.24 -12.35
CA ILE A 193 -42.00 -11.35 -11.79
C ILE A 193 -42.38 -12.27 -12.94
N MET A 194 -42.16 -13.57 -12.77
CA MET A 194 -42.64 -14.61 -13.69
C MET A 194 -44.02 -15.08 -13.23
N GLU A 195 -45.02 -14.92 -14.08
CA GLU A 195 -46.35 -15.50 -13.94
C GLU A 195 -46.44 -16.79 -14.75
N ILE A 196 -47.17 -17.77 -14.22
CA ILE A 196 -47.36 -19.10 -14.81
C ILE A 196 -48.86 -19.43 -14.78
N ASP A 197 -49.44 -19.74 -15.93
CA ASP A 197 -50.86 -20.11 -16.03
C ASP A 197 -51.12 -21.61 -15.82
N GLU A 198 -52.40 -22.01 -15.80
CA GLU A 198 -52.83 -23.41 -15.64
C GLU A 198 -52.36 -24.35 -16.76
N LYS A 199 -51.78 -23.81 -17.85
CA LYS A 199 -51.21 -24.56 -18.98
C LYS A 199 -49.68 -24.54 -18.98
N LEU A 200 -49.05 -24.05 -17.91
CA LEU A 200 -47.61 -23.83 -17.80
C LEU A 200 -47.06 -22.88 -18.88
N SER A 201 -47.87 -21.92 -19.34
CA SER A 201 -47.41 -20.81 -20.17
C SER A 201 -46.86 -19.70 -19.27
N TYR A 202 -45.76 -19.08 -19.71
CA TYR A 202 -45.01 -18.12 -18.90
C TYR A 202 -45.14 -16.68 -19.43
N SER A 203 -45.37 -15.72 -18.54
CA SER A 203 -45.29 -14.27 -18.83
C SER A 203 -44.41 -13.56 -17.81
N PHE A 204 -43.73 -12.50 -18.23
CA PHE A 204 -42.88 -11.68 -17.35
C PHE A 204 -43.47 -10.29 -17.20
N LEU A 205 -43.72 -9.87 -15.96
CA LEU A 205 -44.08 -8.51 -15.61
C LEU A 205 -42.83 -7.78 -15.12
N GLN A 206 -42.46 -6.68 -15.77
CA GLN A 206 -41.28 -5.88 -15.44
C GLN A 206 -41.66 -4.60 -14.68
N PHE A 207 -40.82 -4.22 -13.71
CA PHE A 207 -41.06 -3.09 -12.82
C PHE A 207 -39.81 -2.20 -12.70
N ASP A 208 -39.99 -0.89 -12.91
CA ASP A 208 -38.98 0.13 -12.60
C ASP A 208 -38.92 0.42 -11.09
N PRO A 209 -37.81 0.99 -10.58
CA PRO A 209 -37.70 1.39 -9.18
C PRO A 209 -38.76 2.43 -8.79
N ALA A 210 -39.31 2.31 -7.58
CA ALA A 210 -40.29 3.25 -7.06
C ALA A 210 -39.69 4.68 -6.99
N PRO A 211 -40.41 5.72 -7.47
CA PRO A 211 -39.87 7.08 -7.56
C PRO A 211 -39.58 7.68 -6.19
N ARG A 212 -38.37 8.22 -6.01
CA ARG A 212 -37.92 8.90 -4.79
C ARG A 212 -37.75 10.39 -5.03
N ALA A 213 -38.14 11.20 -4.04
CA ALA A 213 -37.97 12.64 -4.12
C ALA A 213 -36.50 13.04 -3.85
N GLY A 214 -35.82 13.60 -4.85
CA GLY A 214 -34.51 14.23 -4.71
C GLY A 214 -33.29 13.43 -5.20
N GLU A 215 -33.47 12.21 -5.74
CA GLU A 215 -32.36 11.44 -6.34
C GLU A 215 -32.16 11.85 -7.83
N PRO A 216 -30.91 12.04 -8.30
CA PRO A 216 -30.62 12.31 -9.72
C PRO A 216 -30.80 11.05 -10.59
N LEU A 217 -31.06 11.26 -11.89
CA LEU A 217 -31.21 10.18 -12.88
C LEU A 217 -29.91 9.36 -13.03
N VAL A 218 -29.90 8.14 -12.50
CA VAL A 218 -28.78 7.19 -12.58
C VAL A 218 -28.73 6.54 -13.97
N SER A 219 -27.53 6.45 -14.54
CA SER A 219 -27.28 5.76 -15.82
C SER A 219 -27.46 4.25 -15.69
N ARG A 220 -28.20 3.62 -16.63
CA ARG A 220 -28.38 2.17 -16.71
C ARG A 220 -27.05 1.46 -17.04
N ARG A 221 -26.28 1.08 -16.03
CA ARG A 221 -25.08 0.23 -16.15
C ARG A 221 -24.98 -0.77 -14.99
N VAL A 222 -24.77 -2.03 -15.32
CA VAL A 222 -24.38 -3.07 -14.35
C VAL A 222 -22.90 -2.92 -13.99
N PRO A 223 -22.53 -2.96 -12.70
CA PRO A 223 -21.15 -3.19 -12.29
C PRO A 223 -20.73 -4.63 -12.64
N ASP A 224 -19.57 -4.82 -13.26
CA ASP A 224 -19.16 -6.05 -13.99
C ASP A 224 -19.17 -7.38 -13.19
N TYR A 225 -19.34 -7.35 -11.86
CA TYR A 225 -19.44 -8.54 -11.01
C TYR A 225 -20.74 -9.38 -11.20
N PHE A 226 -21.64 -8.97 -12.11
CA PHE A 226 -23.04 -9.39 -12.07
C PHE A 226 -23.65 -10.01 -13.35
N LEU A 227 -22.97 -10.03 -14.50
CA LEU A 227 -23.54 -10.54 -15.76
C LEU A 227 -22.53 -11.34 -16.61
N TYR A 228 -22.76 -12.64 -16.83
CA TYR A 228 -22.10 -13.43 -17.88
C TYR A 228 -23.07 -14.41 -18.57
N GLY A 229 -22.83 -14.64 -19.87
CA GLY A 229 -23.73 -15.25 -20.86
C GLY A 229 -24.52 -14.22 -21.70
N ARG A 230 -24.70 -14.33 -23.04
CA ARG A 230 -24.17 -15.25 -24.06
C ARG A 230 -23.64 -14.49 -25.32
N PRO A 231 -23.05 -15.15 -26.34
CA PRO A 231 -22.48 -14.53 -27.55
C PRO A 231 -23.37 -14.79 -28.80
N PHE A 232 -23.10 -14.35 -30.04
CA PHE A 232 -21.89 -14.00 -30.82
C PHE A 232 -22.16 -12.72 -31.69
N ILE A 233 -21.31 -12.08 -32.50
CA ILE A 233 -20.22 -12.52 -33.41
C ILE A 233 -19.17 -11.40 -33.56
N ILE A 234 -17.88 -11.72 -33.31
CA ILE A 234 -16.60 -11.16 -33.84
C ILE A 234 -16.32 -9.63 -33.74
N LEU A 235 -17.28 -8.75 -33.44
CA LEU A 235 -17.06 -7.30 -33.26
C LEU A 235 -16.75 -6.87 -31.80
N ARG A 236 -16.80 -7.80 -30.83
CA ARG A 236 -16.92 -7.46 -29.40
C ARG A 236 -15.61 -7.11 -28.69
N GLU A 237 -14.44 -7.50 -29.21
CA GLU A 237 -13.14 -7.09 -28.64
C GLU A 237 -12.85 -5.59 -28.76
N GLN A 238 -13.44 -4.92 -29.77
CA GLN A 238 -13.38 -3.45 -29.88
C GLN A 238 -14.38 -2.76 -28.93
N ALA A 239 -15.40 -3.47 -28.44
CA ALA A 239 -16.45 -2.93 -27.57
C ALA A 239 -16.17 -3.13 -26.06
N LYS A 240 -15.45 -4.20 -25.66
CA LYS A 240 -14.91 -4.36 -24.29
C LYS A 240 -13.75 -3.37 -24.00
N LYS A 241 -13.19 -2.73 -25.03
CA LYS A 241 -12.16 -1.69 -24.89
C LYS A 241 -12.83 -0.32 -24.80
N THR A 242 -12.89 0.26 -23.60
CA THR A 242 -13.21 1.68 -23.49
C THR A 242 -12.04 2.49 -24.06
N ARG A 243 -12.28 3.07 -25.24
CA ARG A 243 -11.33 3.91 -25.96
C ARG A 243 -11.68 5.38 -25.75
N THR A 244 -10.86 6.09 -25.00
CA THR A 244 -10.95 7.56 -24.91
C THR A 244 -9.87 8.15 -25.80
N HIS A 245 -10.23 9.08 -26.69
CA HIS A 245 -9.33 9.54 -27.76
C HIS A 245 -9.22 11.07 -27.84
N GLY A 246 -8.03 11.57 -28.18
CA GLY A 246 -7.71 12.96 -28.44
C GLY A 246 -7.79 13.84 -27.19
N ILE A 247 -8.32 15.05 -27.36
CA ILE A 247 -8.35 16.08 -26.32
C ILE A 247 -9.15 15.65 -25.07
N GLU A 248 -10.17 14.80 -25.23
CA GLU A 248 -10.99 14.32 -24.11
C GLU A 248 -10.21 13.37 -23.19
N ALA A 249 -9.38 12.49 -23.75
CA ALA A 249 -8.45 11.65 -22.98
C ALA A 249 -7.46 12.52 -22.18
N ILE A 250 -6.83 13.48 -22.85
CA ILE A 250 -5.86 14.38 -22.22
C ILE A 250 -6.52 15.22 -21.10
N LYS A 251 -7.77 15.68 -21.28
CA LYS A 251 -8.53 16.38 -20.22
C LYS A 251 -8.85 15.48 -19.03
N SER A 252 -9.23 14.23 -19.27
CA SER A 252 -9.42 13.22 -18.19
C SER A 252 -8.12 12.99 -17.42
N HIS A 253 -6.99 12.89 -18.13
CA HIS A 253 -5.65 12.75 -17.55
C HIS A 253 -5.24 13.93 -16.67
N ILE A 254 -5.43 15.16 -17.16
CA ILE A 254 -5.15 16.38 -16.40
C ILE A 254 -6.05 16.46 -15.16
N LEU A 255 -7.34 16.11 -15.27
CA LEU A 255 -8.26 16.10 -14.13
C LEU A 255 -7.81 15.12 -13.03
N ALA A 256 -7.44 13.89 -13.41
CA ALA A 256 -6.95 12.89 -12.46
C ALA A 256 -5.65 13.34 -11.79
N ALA A 257 -4.69 13.86 -12.55
CA ALA A 257 -3.43 14.38 -12.04
C ALA A 257 -3.63 15.55 -11.06
N ARG A 258 -4.52 16.49 -11.41
CA ARG A 258 -4.85 17.66 -10.58
C ARG A 258 -5.51 17.25 -9.26
N SER A 259 -6.41 16.25 -9.26
CA SER A 259 -7.01 15.74 -8.04
C SER A 259 -5.96 15.19 -7.07
N VAL A 260 -5.00 14.40 -7.57
CA VAL A 260 -3.88 13.87 -6.79
C VAL A 260 -2.98 14.99 -6.26
N ALA A 261 -2.60 15.94 -7.11
CA ALA A 261 -1.77 17.08 -6.72
C ALA A 261 -2.45 17.95 -5.65
N ASN A 262 -3.77 18.17 -5.76
CA ASN A 262 -4.54 18.94 -4.77
C ASN A 262 -4.63 18.26 -3.40
N ILE A 263 -4.72 16.92 -3.36
CA ILE A 263 -4.67 16.16 -2.09
C ILE A 263 -3.32 16.40 -1.39
N ILE A 264 -2.23 16.37 -2.15
CA ILE A 264 -0.86 16.44 -1.63
C ILE A 264 -0.41 17.88 -1.35
N ARG A 265 -0.98 18.87 -2.03
CA ARG A 265 -0.68 20.31 -1.86
C ARG A 265 -0.73 20.76 -0.40
N THR A 266 -1.68 20.24 0.39
CA THR A 266 -1.85 20.61 1.81
C THR A 266 -0.76 20.09 2.75
N SER A 267 0.15 19.23 2.27
CA SER A 267 1.31 18.73 3.02
C SER A 267 2.61 19.45 2.64
N LEU A 268 2.56 20.49 1.80
CA LEU A 268 3.76 21.21 1.37
C LEU A 268 4.22 22.28 2.38
N GLY A 269 5.48 22.20 2.83
CA GLY A 269 6.15 23.22 3.63
C GLY A 269 6.06 23.00 5.16
N PRO A 270 6.64 23.89 5.98
CA PRO A 270 6.74 23.72 7.43
C PRO A 270 5.39 23.86 8.18
N ARG A 271 4.34 24.29 7.48
CA ARG A 271 2.95 24.33 7.95
C ARG A 271 2.06 23.29 7.25
N GLY A 272 2.65 22.42 6.43
CA GLY A 272 1.96 21.31 5.79
C GLY A 272 1.43 20.31 6.82
N LEU A 273 0.26 19.73 6.55
CA LEU A 273 -0.40 18.79 7.46
C LEU A 273 -0.16 17.34 7.04
N ASP A 274 0.13 16.50 8.04
CA ASP A 274 0.26 15.04 7.89
C ASP A 274 -1.06 14.42 7.45
N LYS A 275 -1.00 13.27 6.77
CA LYS A 275 -2.17 12.51 6.34
C LYS A 275 -2.26 11.19 7.10
N ILE A 276 -3.47 10.85 7.53
CA ILE A 276 -3.80 9.52 8.07
C ILE A 276 -4.15 8.61 6.90
N LEU A 277 -3.45 7.49 6.83
CA LEU A 277 -3.62 6.44 5.83
C LEU A 277 -3.97 5.15 6.57
N ILE A 278 -4.92 4.40 6.05
CA ILE A 278 -5.36 3.13 6.62
C ILE A 278 -5.17 2.10 5.52
N SER A 279 -4.28 1.13 5.75
CA SER A 279 -4.06 0.03 4.81
C SER A 279 -5.29 -0.90 4.74
N PRO A 280 -5.43 -1.74 3.69
CA PRO A 280 -6.47 -2.76 3.64
C PRO A 280 -6.46 -3.71 4.85
N ASP A 281 -5.29 -3.94 5.46
CA ASP A 281 -5.10 -4.74 6.67
C ASP A 281 -5.50 -4.01 7.98
N GLY A 282 -5.88 -2.73 7.89
CA GLY A 282 -6.25 -1.90 9.04
C GLY A 282 -5.07 -1.27 9.79
N GLU A 283 -3.85 -1.36 9.27
CA GLU A 283 -2.70 -0.66 9.84
C GLU A 283 -2.77 0.85 9.54
N ILE A 284 -2.62 1.67 10.58
CA ILE A 284 -2.72 3.13 10.49
C ILE A 284 -1.32 3.71 10.36
N THR A 285 -1.06 4.40 9.26
CA THR A 285 0.15 5.22 9.04
C THR A 285 -0.24 6.69 9.12
N VAL A 286 0.60 7.52 9.74
CA VAL A 286 0.45 8.98 9.75
C VAL A 286 1.77 9.58 9.29
N THR A 287 1.76 10.31 8.18
CA THR A 287 3.00 10.83 7.57
C THR A 287 2.77 12.10 6.76
N ASN A 288 3.81 12.91 6.63
CA ASN A 288 3.85 14.10 5.77
C ASN A 288 4.41 13.78 4.36
N ASP A 289 5.20 12.71 4.21
CA ASP A 289 5.96 12.43 3.00
C ASP A 289 5.08 12.08 1.80
N GLY A 290 5.23 12.85 0.71
CA GLY A 290 4.47 12.69 -0.52
C GLY A 290 4.69 11.36 -1.25
N ALA A 291 5.84 10.69 -1.08
CA ALA A 291 6.07 9.37 -1.70
C ALA A 291 5.35 8.27 -0.92
N THR A 292 5.46 8.29 0.41
CA THR A 292 4.76 7.37 1.31
C THR A 292 3.25 7.51 1.18
N ILE A 293 2.71 8.74 1.19
CA ILE A 293 1.30 9.04 0.95
C ILE A 293 0.80 8.43 -0.36
N LEU A 294 1.54 8.64 -1.45
CA LEU A 294 1.16 8.14 -2.77
C LEU A 294 1.28 6.62 -2.89
N SER A 295 2.24 5.99 -2.22
CA SER A 295 2.44 4.54 -2.29
C SER A 295 1.37 3.74 -1.54
N GLN A 296 0.83 4.28 -0.45
CA GLN A 296 -0.27 3.65 0.31
C GLN A 296 -1.66 4.02 -0.22
N MET A 297 -1.79 5.08 -1.03
CA MET A 297 -3.07 5.44 -1.64
C MET A 297 -3.38 4.49 -2.79
N GLU A 298 -4.47 3.73 -2.68
CA GLU A 298 -4.96 2.89 -3.78
C GLU A 298 -5.48 3.77 -4.93
N VAL A 299 -4.74 3.82 -6.04
CA VAL A 299 -5.11 4.66 -7.20
C VAL A 299 -5.38 3.81 -8.44
N GLU A 300 -6.62 3.83 -8.92
CA GLU A 300 -7.04 3.10 -10.11
C GLU A 300 -6.50 3.73 -11.41
N HIS A 301 -6.55 5.06 -11.51
CA HIS A 301 -6.28 5.80 -12.75
C HIS A 301 -4.79 5.77 -13.13
N GLN A 302 -4.48 5.37 -14.36
CA GLN A 302 -3.11 5.09 -14.82
C GLN A 302 -2.17 6.31 -14.69
N ILE A 303 -2.64 7.51 -15.02
CA ILE A 303 -1.83 8.75 -14.88
C ILE A 303 -1.53 9.07 -13.40
N ALA A 304 -2.41 8.67 -12.49
CA ALA A 304 -2.14 8.82 -11.07
C ALA A 304 -1.10 7.80 -10.59
N LYS A 305 -1.12 6.56 -11.11
CA LYS A 305 -0.02 5.58 -10.89
C LYS A 305 1.33 6.11 -11.40
N LEU A 306 1.35 6.85 -12.51
CA LEU A 306 2.56 7.53 -12.98
C LEU A 306 3.02 8.66 -12.03
N LEU A 307 2.10 9.37 -11.36
CA LEU A 307 2.45 10.34 -10.29
C LEU A 307 3.00 9.66 -9.03
N VAL A 308 2.48 8.48 -8.67
CA VAL A 308 3.05 7.64 -7.59
C VAL A 308 4.50 7.27 -7.93
N GLN A 309 4.74 6.80 -9.16
CA GLN A 309 6.09 6.47 -9.64
C GLN A 309 7.00 7.70 -9.69
N LEU A 310 6.51 8.86 -10.16
CA LEU A 310 7.27 10.12 -10.16
C LEU A 310 7.74 10.51 -8.76
N SER A 311 6.84 10.49 -7.78
CA SER A 311 7.15 10.82 -6.38
C SER A 311 8.18 9.85 -5.80
N LYS A 312 8.01 8.54 -6.08
CA LYS A 312 8.97 7.52 -5.68
C LYS A 312 10.34 7.65 -6.37
N SER A 313 10.41 8.02 -7.65
CA SER A 313 11.69 8.24 -8.34
C SER A 313 12.46 9.43 -7.74
N GLN A 314 11.76 10.52 -7.39
CA GLN A 314 12.36 11.63 -6.65
C GLN A 314 12.86 11.18 -5.27
N ASP A 315 12.14 10.27 -4.61
CA ASP A 315 12.53 9.69 -3.32
C ASP A 315 13.80 8.82 -3.43
N ASP A 316 13.78 7.80 -4.30
CA ASP A 316 14.89 6.86 -4.50
C ASP A 316 16.19 7.59 -4.94
N GLU A 317 16.09 8.63 -5.77
CA GLU A 317 17.25 9.40 -6.23
C GLU A 317 17.72 10.47 -5.23
N ILE A 318 16.81 11.26 -4.66
CA ILE A 318 17.13 12.49 -3.92
C ILE A 318 16.73 12.42 -2.44
N GLY A 319 15.66 11.70 -2.10
CA GLY A 319 15.10 11.56 -0.74
C GLY A 319 14.42 12.80 -0.17
N ASP A 320 14.23 13.85 -0.97
CA ASP A 320 13.51 15.07 -0.58
C ASP A 320 12.84 15.71 -1.81
N GLY A 321 11.75 16.46 -1.62
CA GLY A 321 10.98 17.09 -2.69
C GLY A 321 9.87 16.22 -3.31
N THR A 322 9.55 15.08 -2.70
CA THR A 322 8.50 14.13 -3.11
C THR A 322 7.14 14.81 -3.28
N THR A 323 6.73 15.62 -2.31
CA THR A 323 5.52 16.47 -2.36
C THR A 323 5.61 17.54 -3.46
N GLY A 324 6.78 18.19 -3.60
CA GLY A 324 6.98 19.32 -4.52
C GLY A 324 6.91 18.94 -5.99
N VAL A 325 7.51 17.80 -6.38
CA VAL A 325 7.52 17.35 -7.78
C VAL A 325 6.12 17.03 -8.30
N VAL A 326 5.25 16.49 -7.43
CA VAL A 326 3.85 16.16 -7.76
C VAL A 326 2.99 17.41 -7.90
N VAL A 327 3.16 18.40 -7.01
CA VAL A 327 2.46 19.70 -7.10
C VAL A 327 2.86 20.44 -8.39
N LEU A 328 4.15 20.45 -8.74
CA LEU A 328 4.64 21.07 -9.98
C LEU A 328 4.11 20.35 -11.23
N ALA A 329 4.12 19.02 -11.26
CA ALA A 329 3.58 18.25 -12.39
C ALA A 329 2.06 18.48 -12.56
N GLY A 330 1.30 18.55 -11.46
CA GLY A 330 -0.12 18.88 -11.48
C GLY A 330 -0.40 20.28 -12.02
N ALA A 331 0.39 21.28 -11.58
CA ALA A 331 0.27 22.66 -12.06
C ALA A 331 0.60 22.79 -13.56
N LEU A 332 1.66 22.11 -14.04
CA LEU A 332 2.01 22.08 -15.47
C LEU A 332 0.91 21.45 -16.33
N LEU A 333 0.26 20.39 -15.84
CA LEU A 333 -0.88 19.76 -16.51
C LEU A 333 -2.12 20.68 -16.52
N GLU A 334 -2.42 21.38 -15.43
CA GLU A 334 -3.52 22.35 -15.38
C GLU A 334 -3.29 23.53 -16.34
N GLN A 335 -2.08 24.10 -16.37
CA GLN A 335 -1.73 25.15 -17.33
C GLN A 335 -1.77 24.64 -18.79
N SER A 336 -1.44 23.36 -19.03
CA SER A 336 -1.60 22.73 -20.35
C SER A 336 -3.05 22.71 -20.80
N GLN A 337 -4.02 22.46 -19.91
CA GLN A 337 -5.44 22.48 -20.26
C GLN A 337 -5.86 23.83 -20.86
N ALA A 338 -5.43 24.94 -20.25
CA ALA A 338 -5.75 26.29 -20.74
C ALA A 338 -5.14 26.59 -22.13
N LEU A 339 -4.05 25.92 -22.51
CA LEU A 339 -3.45 26.01 -23.85
C LEU A 339 -4.14 25.09 -24.87
N LEU A 340 -4.56 23.89 -24.45
CA LEU A 340 -5.35 22.96 -25.26
C LEU A 340 -6.72 23.55 -25.62
N ASP A 341 -7.37 24.24 -24.67
CA ASP A 341 -8.64 24.95 -24.90
C ASP A 341 -8.50 26.15 -25.87
N ARG A 342 -7.27 26.67 -26.05
CA ARG A 342 -6.93 27.67 -27.08
C ARG A 342 -6.54 27.04 -28.43
N GLY A 343 -6.60 25.71 -28.55
CA GLY A 343 -6.27 24.97 -29.78
C GLY A 343 -4.77 24.75 -30.03
N ILE A 344 -3.91 24.92 -29.02
CA ILE A 344 -2.47 24.63 -29.16
C ILE A 344 -2.25 23.11 -29.07
N HIS A 345 -1.49 22.56 -30.02
CA HIS A 345 -1.26 21.10 -30.11
C HIS A 345 -0.44 20.56 -28.92
N PRO A 346 -0.83 19.43 -28.28
CA PRO A 346 -0.16 18.89 -27.09
C PRO A 346 1.37 18.76 -27.21
N ILE A 347 1.85 18.24 -28.34
CA ILE A 347 3.30 18.06 -28.60
C ILE A 347 4.06 19.40 -28.56
N ARG A 348 3.48 20.50 -29.08
CA ARG A 348 4.13 21.82 -29.04
C ARG A 348 4.16 22.41 -27.63
N ILE A 349 3.17 22.09 -26.80
CA ILE A 349 3.19 22.46 -25.37
C ILE A 349 4.33 21.70 -24.68
N ALA A 350 4.45 20.40 -24.93
CA ALA A 350 5.50 19.57 -24.35
C ALA A 350 6.93 19.99 -24.77
N ASP A 351 7.15 20.29 -26.06
CA ASP A 351 8.48 20.74 -26.53
C ASP A 351 8.81 22.16 -26.02
N GLY A 352 7.80 23.05 -25.90
CA GLY A 352 7.96 24.36 -25.25
C GLY A 352 8.24 24.28 -23.74
N PHE A 353 7.66 23.30 -23.03
CA PHE A 353 7.99 23.02 -21.62
C PHE A 353 9.41 22.45 -21.46
N ASP A 354 9.86 21.55 -22.35
CA ASP A 354 11.25 21.09 -22.37
C ASP A 354 12.23 22.26 -22.53
N GLN A 355 11.91 23.24 -23.39
CA GLN A 355 12.72 24.46 -23.56
C GLN A 355 12.68 25.36 -22.31
N ALA A 356 11.50 25.59 -21.72
CA ALA A 356 11.34 26.36 -20.50
C ALA A 356 12.11 25.75 -19.31
N CYS A 357 12.06 24.42 -19.17
CA CYS A 357 12.78 23.67 -18.14
C CYS A 357 14.30 23.83 -18.27
N ARG A 358 14.86 23.78 -19.50
CA ARG A 358 16.29 24.06 -19.74
C ARG A 358 16.67 25.48 -19.30
N VAL A 359 15.83 26.48 -19.56
CA VAL A 359 16.07 27.86 -19.12
C VAL A 359 16.03 27.94 -17.59
N ALA A 360 15.03 27.31 -16.95
CA ALA A 360 14.90 27.27 -15.49
C ALA A 360 16.10 26.59 -14.80
N VAL A 361 16.53 25.41 -15.28
CA VAL A 361 17.71 24.70 -14.76
C VAL A 361 18.99 25.53 -14.94
N THR A 362 19.19 26.14 -16.13
CA THR A 362 20.33 27.05 -16.36
C THR A 362 20.32 28.27 -15.44
N HIS A 363 19.13 28.73 -15.03
CA HIS A 363 18.98 29.83 -14.07
C HIS A 363 19.21 29.39 -12.63
N LEU A 364 18.73 28.20 -12.22
CA LEU A 364 19.03 27.58 -10.92
C LEU A 364 20.53 27.48 -10.67
N GLU A 365 21.31 27.03 -11.66
CA GLU A 365 22.77 26.92 -11.55
C GLU A 365 23.43 28.31 -11.35
N LYS A 366 22.91 29.37 -11.99
CA LYS A 366 23.40 30.75 -11.82
C LYS A 366 23.05 31.39 -10.47
N ILE A 367 21.91 31.07 -9.88
CA ILE A 367 21.50 31.61 -8.57
C ILE A 367 22.02 30.79 -7.39
N SER A 368 22.70 29.66 -7.65
CA SER A 368 23.20 28.78 -6.59
C SER A 368 24.38 29.41 -5.84
N ASP A 369 24.28 29.46 -4.52
CA ASP A 369 25.41 29.83 -3.65
C ASP A 369 26.18 28.53 -3.32
N ARG A 370 27.52 28.57 -3.39
CA ARG A 370 28.37 27.44 -2.99
C ARG A 370 28.60 27.45 -1.48
N ILE A 371 28.29 26.35 -0.80
CA ILE A 371 28.56 26.16 0.63
C ILE A 371 29.84 25.36 0.80
N THR A 372 30.89 26.00 1.32
CA THR A 372 32.02 25.27 1.87
C THR A 372 31.64 24.63 3.20
N PHE A 373 31.78 23.31 3.30
CA PHE A 373 31.81 22.58 4.56
C PHE A 373 33.20 21.99 4.78
N THR A 374 33.59 21.80 6.03
CA THR A 374 34.80 21.05 6.41
C THR A 374 34.40 19.99 7.44
N PRO A 375 35.22 18.96 7.68
CA PRO A 375 34.97 18.00 8.77
C PRO A 375 34.87 18.64 10.17
N THR A 376 35.29 19.90 10.30
CA THR A 376 35.28 20.70 11.53
C THR A 376 34.19 21.77 11.58
N ASP A 377 33.64 22.20 10.44
CA ASP A 377 32.52 23.14 10.35
C ASP A 377 31.36 22.49 9.59
N THR A 378 30.50 21.85 10.38
CA THR A 378 29.28 21.16 9.95
C THR A 378 28.05 22.07 10.00
N SER A 379 28.20 23.34 10.40
CA SER A 379 27.07 24.24 10.72
C SER A 379 26.09 24.44 9.56
N ASN A 380 26.58 24.42 8.32
CA ASN A 380 25.74 24.58 7.13
C ASN A 380 25.07 23.27 6.67
N LEU A 381 25.67 22.10 6.94
CA LEU A 381 25.02 20.80 6.76
C LEU A 381 23.85 20.68 7.75
N LEU A 382 24.09 21.06 9.02
CA LEU A 382 23.09 21.05 10.08
C LEU A 382 21.89 21.96 9.76
N LYS A 383 22.10 23.20 9.30
CA LYS A 383 21.01 24.09 8.86
C LYS A 383 20.15 23.50 7.74
N THR A 384 20.76 22.75 6.82
CA THR A 384 20.02 22.11 5.72
C THR A 384 19.21 20.91 6.23
N ALA A 385 19.79 20.08 7.10
CA ALA A 385 19.05 19.01 7.78
C ALA A 385 17.90 19.55 8.64
N MET A 386 18.10 20.66 9.37
CA MET A 386 17.03 21.36 10.09
C MET A 386 15.91 21.84 9.16
N THR A 387 16.24 22.32 7.95
CA THR A 387 15.23 22.75 6.96
C THR A 387 14.36 21.57 6.53
N SER A 388 14.95 20.41 6.19
CA SER A 388 14.21 19.21 5.77
C SER A 388 13.39 18.56 6.90
N LEU A 389 13.85 18.67 8.16
CA LEU A 389 13.13 18.17 9.35
C LEU A 389 12.03 19.13 9.84
N GLY A 390 12.08 20.41 9.46
CA GLY A 390 11.19 21.46 9.96
C GLY A 390 9.71 21.31 9.57
N SER A 391 9.39 20.44 8.60
CA SER A 391 8.02 20.17 8.13
C SER A 391 7.35 18.92 8.68
N LYS A 392 7.99 18.23 9.65
CA LYS A 392 7.59 16.88 10.07
C LYS A 392 7.28 16.83 11.57
N ILE A 393 6.76 15.70 12.05
CA ILE A 393 6.45 15.49 13.49
C ILE A 393 7.69 15.69 14.41
N VAL A 394 8.88 15.51 13.84
CA VAL A 394 10.19 15.68 14.50
C VAL A 394 10.55 17.16 14.72
N SER A 395 9.80 18.11 14.16
CA SER A 395 10.00 19.57 14.26
C SER A 395 10.18 20.11 15.69
N LYS A 396 9.75 19.40 16.73
CA LYS A 396 10.03 19.80 18.12
C LYS A 396 11.49 19.58 18.55
N GLU A 397 12.11 18.48 18.13
CA GLU A 397 13.46 18.04 18.56
C GLU A 397 14.43 17.99 17.34
N HIS A 398 14.14 18.78 16.30
CA HIS A 398 14.81 18.72 15.00
C HIS A 398 16.30 19.04 15.04
N GLU A 399 16.79 19.79 16.04
CA GLU A 399 18.22 20.07 16.22
C GLU A 399 19.01 18.80 16.58
N GLN A 400 18.48 17.96 17.49
CA GLN A 400 19.08 16.67 17.85
C GLN A 400 19.08 15.71 16.65
N PHE A 401 17.96 15.63 15.92
CA PHE A 401 17.86 14.79 14.74
C PHE A 401 18.75 15.26 13.59
N ALA A 402 18.89 16.58 13.38
CA ALA A 402 19.81 17.14 12.40
C ALA A 402 21.28 16.81 12.73
N GLN A 403 21.67 16.96 14.00
CA GLN A 403 23.02 16.60 14.46
C GLN A 403 23.29 15.10 14.27
N ILE A 404 22.35 14.23 14.65
CA ILE A 404 22.44 12.77 14.45
C ILE A 404 22.56 12.41 12.97
N ALA A 405 21.77 13.03 12.09
CA ALA A 405 21.84 12.77 10.65
C ALA A 405 23.19 13.19 10.05
N VAL A 406 23.70 14.37 10.42
CA VAL A 406 25.00 14.88 9.97
C VAL A 406 26.14 13.99 10.47
N ASP A 407 26.15 13.62 11.75
CA ASP A 407 27.19 12.76 12.34
C ASP A 407 27.18 11.34 11.75
N ALA A 408 25.99 10.79 11.47
CA ALA A 408 25.85 9.48 10.84
C ALA A 408 26.38 9.49 9.40
N VAL A 409 26.01 10.49 8.60
CA VAL A 409 26.50 10.59 7.22
C VAL A 409 28.01 10.85 7.18
N LEU A 410 28.54 11.75 8.02
CA LEU A 410 29.99 12.04 8.05
C LEU A 410 30.85 10.87 8.55
N ALA A 411 30.30 9.96 9.37
CA ALA A 411 31.01 8.75 9.79
C ALA A 411 31.18 7.72 8.65
N VAL A 412 30.29 7.76 7.65
CA VAL A 412 30.21 6.80 6.54
C VAL A 412 30.76 7.36 5.23
N ALA A 413 30.64 8.67 5.01
CA ALA A 413 30.97 9.35 3.77
C ALA A 413 32.44 9.19 3.36
N ASP A 414 32.65 8.87 2.09
CA ASP A 414 33.95 8.97 1.43
C ASP A 414 34.08 10.36 0.80
N LEU A 415 34.86 11.23 1.44
CA LEU A 415 35.05 12.62 1.00
C LEU A 415 35.92 12.76 -0.26
N GLU A 416 36.74 11.76 -0.61
CA GLU A 416 37.54 11.77 -1.85
C GLU A 416 36.67 11.38 -3.05
N ARG A 417 35.81 10.37 -2.87
CA ARG A 417 34.85 9.92 -3.89
C ARG A 417 33.58 10.78 -3.95
N LYS A 418 33.29 11.56 -2.90
CA LYS A 418 32.02 12.27 -2.66
C LYS A 418 30.81 11.32 -2.70
N ASP A 419 30.91 10.19 -2.02
CA ASP A 419 29.91 9.12 -2.04
C ASP A 419 29.52 8.70 -0.61
N VAL A 420 28.27 8.29 -0.42
CA VAL A 420 27.70 7.92 0.89
C VAL A 420 26.91 6.60 0.73
N PRO A 421 27.51 5.45 1.06
CA PRO A 421 26.81 4.16 0.99
C PRO A 421 25.79 4.04 2.13
N PHE A 422 24.50 4.18 1.80
CA PHE A 422 23.41 4.06 2.79
C PHE A 422 23.30 2.68 3.43
N ASP A 423 23.77 1.62 2.77
CA ASP A 423 23.81 0.27 3.33
C ASP A 423 24.57 0.21 4.68
N MET A 424 25.47 1.16 4.95
CA MET A 424 26.24 1.24 6.20
C MET A 424 25.51 1.99 7.33
N ILE A 425 24.36 2.61 7.06
CA ILE A 425 23.55 3.38 8.02
C ILE A 425 22.27 2.60 8.31
N LYS A 426 22.27 1.80 9.40
CA LYS A 426 21.05 1.14 9.87
C LYS A 426 20.19 2.17 10.61
N VAL A 427 18.93 2.33 10.20
CA VAL A 427 17.93 3.08 10.98
C VAL A 427 16.99 2.07 11.61
N ASP A 428 17.11 1.88 12.93
CA ASP A 428 16.27 1.00 13.72
C ASP A 428 15.43 1.83 14.69
N GLY A 429 14.30 1.31 15.16
CA GLY A 429 13.47 2.07 16.08
C GLY A 429 12.39 1.25 16.76
N LYS A 430 12.22 1.55 18.05
CA LYS A 430 11.40 0.77 19.00
C LYS A 430 10.50 1.69 19.80
N VAL A 431 9.30 1.19 20.09
CA VAL A 431 8.29 1.90 20.88
C VAL A 431 8.73 2.02 22.34
N GLY A 432 8.31 3.11 22.98
CA GLY A 432 8.53 3.44 24.39
C GLY A 432 9.52 4.61 24.56
N GLY A 433 9.32 5.40 25.61
CA GLY A 433 10.08 6.65 25.80
C GLY A 433 9.56 7.77 24.89
N SER A 434 10.41 8.75 24.63
CA SER A 434 10.16 9.97 23.88
C SER A 434 11.05 10.07 22.64
N LEU A 435 10.75 10.99 21.72
CA LEU A 435 11.60 11.27 20.56
C LEU A 435 13.02 11.73 20.96
N ALA A 436 13.16 12.43 22.09
CA ALA A 436 14.44 12.91 22.61
C ALA A 436 15.37 11.78 23.11
N ASP A 437 14.84 10.57 23.35
CA ASP A 437 15.63 9.39 23.70
C ASP A 437 16.31 8.73 22.48
N THR A 438 16.17 9.33 21.29
CA THR A 438 16.81 8.89 20.04
C THR A 438 18.32 9.12 20.08
N THR A 439 19.10 8.08 19.74
CA THR A 439 20.56 8.09 19.90
C THR A 439 21.30 7.55 18.67
N LEU A 440 22.50 8.09 18.42
CA LEU A 440 23.44 7.58 17.42
C LEU A 440 24.40 6.57 18.06
N ILE A 441 24.39 5.34 17.57
CA ILE A 441 25.28 4.26 18.01
C ILE A 441 26.37 4.09 16.95
N LYS A 442 27.64 4.28 17.35
CA LYS A 442 28.82 4.06 16.49
C LYS A 442 29.18 2.57 16.46
N GLY A 443 28.36 1.82 15.73
CA GLY A 443 28.42 0.37 15.59
C GLY A 443 27.06 -0.21 15.18
N VAL A 444 26.74 -1.41 15.66
CA VAL A 444 25.53 -2.15 15.27
C VAL A 444 24.59 -2.39 16.46
N LEU A 445 23.31 -2.06 16.29
CA LEU A 445 22.22 -2.48 17.17
C LEU A 445 21.52 -3.73 16.59
N ILE A 446 21.24 -4.71 17.44
CA ILE A 446 20.51 -5.93 17.09
C ILE A 446 19.32 -6.11 18.04
N ASP A 447 18.16 -6.43 17.49
CA ASP A 447 16.94 -6.73 18.24
C ASP A 447 16.93 -8.16 18.79
N LYS A 448 17.95 -8.49 19.61
CA LYS A 448 18.16 -9.80 20.24
C LYS A 448 18.75 -9.64 21.63
N ASP A 449 18.42 -10.58 22.49
CA ASP A 449 18.97 -10.79 23.83
C ASP A 449 20.13 -11.80 23.81
N MET A 450 20.86 -11.91 24.93
CA MET A 450 21.81 -13.01 25.15
C MET A 450 21.05 -14.33 25.28
N SER A 451 21.53 -15.40 24.63
CA SER A 451 20.75 -16.63 24.46
C SER A 451 20.35 -17.34 25.76
N HIS A 452 21.06 -17.14 26.86
CA HIS A 452 20.71 -17.67 28.18
C HIS A 452 20.73 -16.57 29.27
N PRO A 453 19.71 -16.47 30.16
CA PRO A 453 19.60 -15.37 31.12
C PRO A 453 20.75 -15.21 32.13
N GLN A 454 21.56 -16.26 32.33
CA GLN A 454 22.74 -16.24 33.21
C GLN A 454 24.04 -15.84 32.48
N MET A 455 24.01 -15.61 31.17
CA MET A 455 25.17 -15.09 30.43
C MET A 455 25.46 -13.63 30.83
N PRO A 456 26.73 -13.19 30.76
CA PRO A 456 27.10 -11.83 31.13
C PRO A 456 26.45 -10.78 30.21
N HIS A 457 25.72 -9.84 30.80
CA HIS A 457 25.06 -8.73 30.08
C HIS A 457 26.04 -7.75 29.42
N SER A 458 27.34 -7.82 29.70
CA SER A 458 28.36 -7.02 29.00
C SER A 458 29.67 -7.78 28.85
N VAL A 459 30.23 -7.70 27.64
CA VAL A 459 31.52 -8.30 27.25
C VAL A 459 32.45 -7.16 26.80
N LYS A 460 33.62 -7.04 27.43
CA LYS A 460 34.66 -6.06 27.07
C LYS A 460 35.74 -6.72 26.21
N ASN A 461 36.32 -5.97 25.28
CA ASN A 461 37.27 -6.45 24.27
C ASN A 461 36.72 -7.68 23.52
N ALA A 462 35.55 -7.51 22.90
CA ALA A 462 34.84 -8.57 22.21
C ALA A 462 35.58 -9.03 20.93
N LYS A 463 35.90 -10.32 20.90
CA LYS A 463 36.35 -11.09 19.74
C LYS A 463 35.20 -11.97 19.26
N LEU A 464 34.59 -11.55 18.17
CA LEU A 464 33.30 -12.02 17.69
C LEU A 464 33.49 -13.16 16.69
N ALA A 465 32.94 -14.33 17.00
CA ALA A 465 32.77 -15.42 16.04
C ALA A 465 31.44 -15.22 15.31
N ILE A 466 31.50 -14.86 14.02
CA ILE A 466 30.34 -14.61 13.17
C ILE A 466 30.05 -15.86 12.34
N LEU A 467 28.98 -16.58 12.66
CA LEU A 467 28.71 -17.93 12.17
C LEU A 467 27.38 -18.01 11.40
N THR A 468 27.40 -18.66 10.23
CA THR A 468 26.18 -19.03 9.48
C THR A 468 25.85 -20.53 9.56
N CYS A 469 26.67 -21.31 10.28
CA CYS A 469 26.32 -22.67 10.68
C CYS A 469 25.54 -22.69 12.01
N PRO A 470 24.47 -23.50 12.15
CA PRO A 470 23.82 -23.73 13.44
C PRO A 470 24.73 -24.54 14.37
N PHE A 471 24.58 -24.37 15.69
CA PHE A 471 25.05 -25.35 16.66
C PHE A 471 24.02 -26.49 16.73
N GLU A 472 24.12 -27.42 15.80
CA GLU A 472 23.37 -28.67 15.75
C GLU A 472 24.32 -29.82 15.37
N PRO A 473 24.04 -31.08 15.77
CA PRO A 473 24.78 -32.24 15.28
C PRO A 473 24.67 -32.30 13.74
N PRO A 474 25.72 -32.70 13.01
CA PRO A 474 25.76 -32.60 11.55
C PRO A 474 24.69 -33.47 10.89
N ARG A 475 23.58 -32.84 10.46
CA ARG A 475 22.50 -33.49 9.73
C ARG A 475 22.80 -33.49 8.22
N PRO A 476 22.67 -34.63 7.51
CA PRO A 476 22.77 -34.63 6.05
C PRO A 476 21.63 -33.79 5.45
N LYS A 477 21.93 -33.03 4.39
CA LYS A 477 20.91 -32.19 3.69
C LYS A 477 19.84 -33.02 2.97
N THR A 478 20.09 -34.31 2.74
CA THR A 478 19.12 -35.27 2.21
C THR A 478 18.20 -35.78 3.32
N LYS A 479 16.94 -36.08 3.00
CA LYS A 479 16.00 -36.72 3.94
C LYS A 479 16.55 -38.09 4.38
N HIS A 480 17.21 -38.14 5.51
CA HIS A 480 17.73 -39.36 6.13
C HIS A 480 16.80 -39.81 7.26
N LYS A 481 16.44 -41.10 7.28
CA LYS A 481 15.77 -41.73 8.43
C LYS A 481 16.84 -42.49 9.21
N LEU A 482 16.95 -42.20 10.51
CA LEU A 482 17.89 -42.85 11.39
C LEU A 482 17.10 -43.87 12.22
N ASP A 483 17.04 -45.10 11.73
CA ASP A 483 16.27 -46.19 12.34
C ASP A 483 17.07 -46.79 13.50
N ILE A 484 16.67 -46.48 14.74
CA ILE A 484 17.34 -46.94 15.97
C ILE A 484 16.68 -48.24 16.42
N THR A 485 17.42 -49.35 16.37
CA THR A 485 16.87 -50.69 16.68
C THR A 485 17.05 -51.10 18.13
N THR A 486 18.06 -50.56 18.82
CA THR A 486 18.41 -50.93 20.20
C THR A 486 18.51 -49.73 21.14
N VAL A 487 18.28 -49.98 22.43
CA VAL A 487 18.43 -48.97 23.50
C VAL A 487 19.89 -48.57 23.69
N GLU A 488 20.85 -49.43 23.34
CA GLU A 488 22.28 -49.11 23.41
C GLU A 488 22.72 -48.16 22.30
N GLU A 489 22.20 -48.32 21.07
CA GLU A 489 22.41 -47.36 19.98
C GLU A 489 21.86 -45.97 20.35
N TYR A 490 20.68 -45.90 20.99
CA TYR A 490 20.11 -44.64 21.47
C TYR A 490 21.02 -43.94 22.51
N LYS A 491 21.63 -44.70 23.42
CA LYS A 491 22.59 -44.14 24.40
C LYS A 491 23.85 -43.63 23.70
N LYS A 492 24.42 -44.39 22.76
CA LYS A 492 25.59 -43.98 21.97
C LYS A 492 25.32 -42.74 21.13
N LEU A 493 24.11 -42.62 20.54
CA LEU A 493 23.69 -41.43 19.80
C LEU A 493 23.73 -40.19 20.72
N ARG A 494 23.15 -40.29 21.92
CA ARG A 494 23.13 -39.20 22.90
C ARG A 494 24.51 -38.81 23.42
N GLU A 495 25.41 -39.78 23.59
CA GLU A 495 26.83 -39.52 23.94
C GLU A 495 27.55 -38.82 22.78
N TYR A 496 27.35 -39.28 21.54
CA TYR A 496 27.88 -38.68 20.33
C TYR A 496 27.41 -37.23 20.10
N GLU A 497 26.13 -36.94 20.33
CA GLU A 497 25.60 -35.56 20.24
C GLU A 497 26.32 -34.63 21.22
N LYS A 498 26.49 -35.05 22.47
CA LYS A 498 27.23 -34.29 23.50
C LYS A 498 28.70 -34.10 23.15
N GLU A 499 29.36 -35.14 22.66
CA GLU A 499 30.75 -35.08 22.23
C GLU A 499 30.91 -34.09 21.05
N LYS A 500 30.01 -34.12 20.06
CA LYS A 500 30.03 -33.19 18.93
C LYS A 500 29.76 -31.74 19.34
N PHE A 501 28.84 -31.49 20.28
CA PHE A 501 28.68 -30.14 20.84
C PHE A 501 29.93 -29.68 21.59
N ALA A 502 30.56 -30.55 22.38
CA ALA A 502 31.80 -30.23 23.08
C ALA A 502 32.96 -29.93 22.11
N GLU A 503 33.08 -30.66 21.01
CA GLU A 503 34.03 -30.38 19.92
C GLU A 503 33.78 -29.01 19.29
N MET A 504 32.53 -28.66 18.94
CA MET A 504 32.18 -27.36 18.36
C MET A 504 32.52 -26.19 19.29
N ILE A 505 32.17 -26.31 20.57
CA ILE A 505 32.47 -25.30 21.60
C ILE A 505 33.99 -25.18 21.80
N LYS A 506 34.72 -26.31 21.78
CA LYS A 506 36.18 -26.31 21.87
C LYS A 506 36.83 -25.62 20.68
N MET A 507 36.39 -25.90 19.44
CA MET A 507 36.89 -25.21 18.24
C MET A 507 36.73 -23.68 18.34
N VAL A 508 35.59 -23.21 18.86
CA VAL A 508 35.38 -21.77 19.09
C VAL A 508 36.35 -21.22 20.16
N LYS A 509 36.53 -21.92 21.29
CA LYS A 509 37.49 -21.53 22.34
C LYS A 509 38.93 -21.51 21.87
N ASP A 510 39.37 -22.51 21.11
CA ASP A 510 40.75 -22.65 20.65
C ASP A 510 41.16 -21.49 19.72
N THR A 511 40.21 -20.84 19.04
CA THR A 511 40.47 -19.60 18.27
C THR A 511 40.53 -18.32 19.13
N GLY A 512 40.15 -18.39 20.41
CA GLY A 512 40.16 -17.26 21.33
C GLY A 512 39.02 -16.25 21.14
N ALA A 513 37.89 -16.68 20.57
CA ALA A 513 36.64 -15.90 20.55
C ALA A 513 36.02 -15.82 21.95
N ASN A 514 35.27 -14.74 22.23
CA ASN A 514 34.59 -14.54 23.53
C ASN A 514 33.10 -14.15 23.43
N LEU A 515 32.58 -13.96 22.21
CA LEU A 515 31.15 -13.84 21.94
C LEU A 515 30.85 -14.50 20.60
N VAL A 516 29.76 -15.27 20.54
CA VAL A 516 29.35 -16.02 19.36
C VAL A 516 28.05 -15.45 18.80
N ILE A 517 28.00 -15.19 17.49
CA ILE A 517 26.82 -14.65 16.81
C ILE A 517 26.43 -15.64 15.70
N CYS A 518 25.24 -16.22 15.81
CA CYS A 518 24.72 -17.23 14.88
C CYS A 518 23.51 -16.71 14.10
N GLN A 519 23.51 -16.97 12.79
CA GLN A 519 22.35 -16.71 11.94
C GLN A 519 21.14 -17.56 12.34
N TRP A 520 21.39 -18.84 12.58
CA TRP A 520 20.36 -19.81 12.92
C TRP A 520 20.17 -19.93 14.43
N GLY A 521 19.05 -20.55 14.81
CA GLY A 521 18.86 -21.07 16.16
C GLY A 521 19.84 -22.19 16.50
N PHE A 522 19.83 -22.54 17.77
CA PHE A 522 20.43 -23.76 18.31
C PHE A 522 19.67 -24.21 19.55
N ASP A 523 19.74 -25.51 19.85
CA ASP A 523 18.98 -26.18 20.90
C ASP A 523 19.38 -25.72 22.32
N ASP A 524 18.46 -25.87 23.27
CA ASP A 524 18.69 -25.45 24.65
C ASP A 524 19.81 -26.23 25.36
N GLU A 525 20.09 -27.48 24.97
CA GLU A 525 21.25 -28.23 25.49
C GLU A 525 22.58 -27.61 25.02
N ALA A 526 22.67 -27.17 23.76
CA ALA A 526 23.83 -26.43 23.26
C ALA A 526 23.97 -25.07 23.94
N ASN A 527 22.87 -24.37 24.17
CA ASN A 527 22.82 -23.07 24.87
C ASN A 527 23.34 -23.18 26.32
N HIS A 528 22.91 -24.22 27.05
CA HIS A 528 23.41 -24.51 28.39
C HIS A 528 24.91 -24.89 28.39
N LEU A 529 25.37 -25.70 27.42
CA LEU A 529 26.78 -26.05 27.29
C LEU A 529 27.67 -24.83 26.95
N LEU A 530 27.19 -23.89 26.14
CA LEU A 530 27.84 -22.61 25.86
C LEU A 530 27.96 -21.76 27.13
N MET A 531 26.89 -21.66 27.93
CA MET A 531 26.89 -20.96 29.21
C MET A 531 27.84 -21.57 30.24
N GLN A 532 27.84 -22.90 30.41
CA GLN A 532 28.82 -23.60 31.27
C GLN A 532 30.26 -23.38 30.84
N ASN A 533 30.48 -23.07 29.56
CA ASN A 533 31.78 -22.79 28.98
C ASN A 533 32.16 -21.30 29.01
N GLU A 534 31.38 -20.42 29.67
CA GLU A 534 31.61 -18.97 29.71
C GLU A 534 31.66 -18.32 28.31
N LEU A 535 31.02 -18.93 27.32
CA LEU A 535 30.84 -18.36 25.98
C LEU A 535 29.41 -17.82 25.84
N PRO A 536 29.20 -16.50 25.99
CA PRO A 536 27.93 -15.90 25.61
C PRO A 536 27.67 -16.07 24.12
N ALA A 537 26.40 -16.20 23.76
CA ALA A 537 25.98 -16.42 22.38
C ALA A 537 24.69 -15.67 22.04
N VAL A 538 24.52 -15.37 20.76
CA VAL A 538 23.34 -14.73 20.16
C VAL A 538 22.83 -15.66 19.05
N ARG A 539 21.52 -15.91 19.05
CA ARG A 539 20.84 -16.81 18.10
C ARG A 539 19.83 -16.04 17.25
N TRP A 540 19.49 -16.58 16.08
CA TRP A 540 18.48 -16.00 15.17
C TRP A 540 18.79 -14.57 14.70
N VAL A 541 20.05 -14.26 14.40
CA VAL A 541 20.44 -12.95 13.85
C VAL A 541 20.15 -12.88 12.35
N GLY A 542 19.61 -11.77 11.88
CA GLY A 542 19.23 -11.60 10.48
C GLY A 542 20.44 -11.69 9.52
N GLY A 543 20.22 -12.16 8.29
CA GLY A 543 21.26 -12.20 7.26
C GLY A 543 21.94 -10.83 7.02
N PRO A 544 21.17 -9.76 6.72
CA PRO A 544 21.72 -8.41 6.57
C PRO A 544 22.39 -7.89 7.85
N GLU A 545 21.90 -8.27 9.03
CA GLU A 545 22.51 -7.86 10.30
C GLU A 545 23.89 -8.50 10.50
N ILE A 546 24.06 -9.76 10.10
CA ILE A 546 25.36 -10.45 10.12
C ILE A 546 26.37 -9.79 9.18
N GLU A 547 25.94 -9.35 8.01
CA GLU A 547 26.78 -8.61 7.07
C GLU A 547 27.23 -7.26 7.67
N LEU A 548 26.31 -6.51 8.28
CA LEU A 548 26.63 -5.26 8.99
C LEU A 548 27.61 -5.48 10.15
N ILE A 549 27.42 -6.52 10.96
CA ILE A 549 28.32 -6.87 12.07
C ILE A 549 29.71 -7.23 11.53
N ALA A 550 29.79 -7.99 10.44
CA ALA A 550 31.05 -8.35 9.81
C ALA A 550 31.81 -7.12 9.31
N ILE A 551 31.13 -6.19 8.63
CA ILE A 551 31.72 -4.94 8.11
C ILE A 551 32.18 -4.02 9.25
N ALA A 552 31.34 -3.81 10.27
CA ALA A 552 31.65 -2.94 11.41
C ALA A 552 32.86 -3.48 12.20
N THR A 553 32.87 -4.78 12.46
CA THR A 553 33.87 -5.42 13.34
C THR A 553 35.12 -5.88 12.59
N ASN A 554 35.13 -5.73 11.25
CA ASN A 554 36.13 -6.26 10.33
C ASN A 554 36.33 -7.79 10.48
N GLY A 555 35.26 -8.50 10.84
CA GLY A 555 35.21 -9.96 10.91
C GLY A 555 34.84 -10.58 9.56
N ARG A 556 35.11 -11.87 9.38
CA ARG A 556 34.61 -12.64 8.24
C ARG A 556 33.50 -13.57 8.68
N ILE A 557 32.44 -13.65 7.87
CA ILE A 557 31.34 -14.59 8.07
C ILE A 557 31.88 -16.01 7.83
N VAL A 558 31.75 -16.91 8.80
CA VAL A 558 32.29 -18.27 8.75
C VAL A 558 31.16 -19.30 8.55
N PRO A 559 31.20 -20.12 7.48
CA PRO A 559 30.13 -21.07 7.16
C PRO A 559 30.28 -22.45 7.82
N ARG A 560 31.45 -22.76 8.38
CA ARG A 560 31.74 -24.05 9.05
C ARG A 560 32.69 -23.86 10.22
N PHE A 561 32.49 -24.57 11.32
CA PHE A 561 33.36 -24.50 12.50
C PHE A 561 34.84 -24.79 12.21
N GLU A 562 35.13 -25.75 11.31
CA GLU A 562 36.48 -26.10 10.84
C GLU A 562 37.19 -24.93 10.14
N ASP A 563 36.43 -24.03 9.51
CA ASP A 563 36.95 -22.85 8.81
C ASP A 563 37.24 -21.68 9.78
N LEU A 564 36.97 -21.81 11.09
CA LEU A 564 37.16 -20.73 12.06
C LEU A 564 38.66 -20.54 12.39
N THR A 565 39.18 -19.34 12.18
CA THR A 565 40.57 -18.99 12.51
C THR A 565 40.62 -17.65 13.26
N PRO A 566 41.64 -17.39 14.11
CA PRO A 566 41.73 -16.14 14.88
C PRO A 566 41.74 -14.86 14.03
N GLU A 567 42.19 -14.95 12.77
CA GLU A 567 42.21 -13.85 11.79
C GLU A 567 40.82 -13.48 11.26
N LYS A 568 39.84 -14.41 11.34
CA LYS A 568 38.47 -14.21 10.85
C LYS A 568 37.56 -13.58 11.92
N LEU A 569 37.99 -13.51 13.18
CA LEU A 569 37.21 -12.98 14.28
C LEU A 569 37.05 -11.46 14.18
N GLY A 570 35.82 -10.97 14.32
CA GLY A 570 35.52 -9.55 14.41
C GLY A 570 36.02 -8.95 15.73
N LYS A 571 36.34 -7.66 15.75
CA LYS A 571 36.82 -6.93 16.94
C LYS A 571 35.90 -5.76 17.28
N ALA A 572 35.43 -5.72 18.52
CA ALA A 572 34.70 -4.60 19.11
C ALA A 572 35.18 -4.33 20.55
N GLY A 573 35.20 -3.07 20.98
CA GLY A 573 35.64 -2.69 22.32
C GLY A 573 34.64 -3.09 23.41
N ILE A 574 33.33 -2.94 23.16
CA ILE A 574 32.29 -3.36 24.09
C ILE A 574 31.04 -3.89 23.38
N VAL A 575 30.52 -4.99 23.90
CA VAL A 575 29.17 -5.47 23.62
C VAL A 575 28.37 -5.43 24.91
N ARG A 576 27.18 -4.84 24.88
CA ARG A 576 26.32 -4.70 26.05
C ARG A 576 24.85 -4.94 25.68
N GLU A 577 24.18 -5.72 26.50
CA GLU A 577 22.74 -5.88 26.48
C GLU A 577 22.13 -4.68 27.21
N VAL A 578 21.24 -3.94 26.53
CA VAL A 578 20.60 -2.74 27.07
C VAL A 578 19.09 -2.98 27.14
N THR A 579 18.55 -2.91 28.34
CA THR A 579 17.10 -2.88 28.60
C THR A 579 16.57 -1.47 28.35
N PHE A 580 15.56 -1.32 27.49
CA PHE A 580 14.97 -0.01 27.19
C PHE A 580 13.50 0.07 27.64
N GLY A 581 13.16 1.11 28.41
CA GLY A 581 11.80 1.39 28.84
C GLY A 581 11.23 0.40 29.87
N THR A 582 9.90 0.38 29.98
CA THR A 582 9.15 -0.42 30.97
C THR A 582 8.78 -1.82 30.48
N THR A 583 8.82 -2.09 29.17
CA THR A 583 8.45 -3.37 28.56
C THR A 583 9.45 -4.50 28.79
N ARG A 584 10.62 -4.19 29.38
CA ARG A 584 11.77 -5.10 29.59
C ARG A 584 12.39 -5.65 28.30
N ASP A 585 12.04 -5.09 27.14
CA ASP A 585 12.70 -5.43 25.88
C ASP A 585 14.19 -5.13 25.97
N LYS A 586 14.99 -6.10 25.50
CA LYS A 586 16.44 -6.06 25.52
C LYS A 586 16.97 -6.04 24.11
N MET A 587 17.99 -5.22 23.88
CA MET A 587 18.70 -5.17 22.60
C MET A 587 20.20 -5.21 22.83
N LEU A 588 20.90 -5.82 21.88
CA LEU A 588 22.35 -5.93 21.93
C LEU A 588 22.97 -4.74 21.20
N VAL A 589 23.78 -3.97 21.92
CA VAL A 589 24.55 -2.85 21.40
C VAL A 589 26.01 -3.29 21.24
N ILE A 590 26.53 -3.20 20.03
CA ILE A 590 27.95 -3.44 19.70
C ILE A 590 28.59 -2.08 19.41
N GLU A 591 29.52 -1.64 20.26
CA GLU A 591 30.18 -0.33 20.23
C GLU A 591 31.71 -0.49 20.14
N GLU A 592 32.39 0.60 19.75
CA GLU A 592 33.86 0.64 19.61
C GLU A 592 34.38 -0.41 18.61
N CYS A 593 33.70 -0.56 17.48
CA CYS A 593 34.08 -1.51 16.44
C CYS A 593 35.39 -1.10 15.73
N ALA A 594 36.19 -2.08 15.26
CA ALA A 594 37.46 -1.81 14.59
C ALA A 594 37.33 -0.98 13.30
N ASN A 595 36.18 -1.01 12.63
CA ASN A 595 35.84 -0.17 11.50
C ASN A 595 34.66 0.74 11.87
N ALA A 596 34.93 2.04 12.05
CA ALA A 596 33.93 3.03 12.46
C ALA A 596 32.95 3.45 11.34
N LYS A 597 33.06 2.86 10.14
CA LYS A 597 32.26 3.20 8.95
C LYS A 597 30.84 2.60 8.93
N THR A 598 30.40 1.93 9.99
CA THR A 598 29.02 1.43 10.12
C THR A 598 28.39 2.06 11.36
N VAL A 599 27.22 2.65 11.19
CA VAL A 599 26.51 3.36 12.25
C VAL A 599 25.06 2.91 12.31
N THR A 600 24.50 2.88 13.51
CA THR A 600 23.08 2.61 13.72
C THR A 600 22.44 3.80 14.41
N ILE A 601 21.40 4.37 13.80
CA ILE A 601 20.57 5.38 14.43
C ILE A 601 19.39 4.67 15.08
N PHE A 602 19.23 4.86 16.38
CA PHE A 602 18.22 4.18 17.18
C PHE A 602 17.13 5.15 17.61
N VAL A 603 15.99 5.08 16.93
CA VAL A 603 14.83 5.96 17.11
C VAL A 603 13.92 5.45 18.22
N ARG A 604 13.52 6.36 19.11
CA ARG A 604 12.54 6.11 20.18
C ARG A 604 11.29 6.95 19.95
N GLY A 605 10.15 6.47 20.45
CA GLY A 605 8.88 7.18 20.32
C GLY A 605 7.77 6.52 21.12
N SER A 606 6.79 7.30 21.54
CA SER A 606 5.71 6.84 22.44
C SER A 606 4.72 5.88 21.79
N ASN A 607 4.60 5.90 20.46
CA ASN A 607 3.72 5.04 19.67
C ASN A 607 4.42 4.62 18.36
N LYS A 608 4.04 3.48 17.79
CA LYS A 608 4.59 2.94 16.53
C LYS A 608 4.52 3.96 15.39
N MET A 609 3.37 4.61 15.20
CA MET A 609 3.19 5.66 14.18
C MET A 609 4.24 6.78 14.28
N ILE A 610 4.58 7.21 15.50
CA ILE A 610 5.57 8.27 15.74
C ILE A 610 7.00 7.75 15.48
N VAL A 611 7.28 6.48 15.81
CA VAL A 611 8.58 5.85 15.53
C VAL A 611 8.79 5.73 14.03
N ASP A 612 7.80 5.24 13.29
CA ASP A 612 7.95 4.99 11.85
C ASP A 612 7.98 6.31 11.04
N GLU A 613 7.20 7.33 11.42
CA GLU A 613 7.34 8.68 10.86
C GLU A 613 8.69 9.34 11.24
N ALA A 614 9.22 9.12 12.45
CA ALA A 614 10.53 9.63 12.82
C ALA A 614 11.67 8.94 12.06
N LYS A 615 11.54 7.65 11.72
CA LYS A 615 12.47 6.95 10.79
C LYS A 615 12.40 7.56 9.39
N ARG A 616 11.20 7.84 8.88
CA ARG A 616 10.97 8.47 7.56
C ARG A 616 11.59 9.88 7.52
N ALA A 617 11.26 10.73 8.50
CA ALA A 617 11.80 12.08 8.62
C ALA A 617 13.34 12.11 8.70
N LEU A 618 13.93 11.14 9.41
CA LEU A 618 15.37 10.97 9.51
C LEU A 618 15.99 10.51 8.17
N HIS A 619 15.36 9.59 7.44
CA HIS A 619 15.83 9.16 6.12
C HIS A 619 15.97 10.35 5.16
N ASP A 620 14.97 11.19 5.09
CA ASP A 620 14.98 12.38 4.23
C ASP A 620 16.09 13.36 4.63
N ALA A 621 16.35 13.52 5.94
CA ALA A 621 17.44 14.34 6.44
C ALA A 621 18.83 13.77 6.10
N LEU A 622 19.01 12.44 6.19
CA LEU A 622 20.23 11.76 5.75
C LEU A 622 20.45 11.96 4.23
N CYS A 623 19.38 11.87 3.44
CA CYS A 623 19.37 12.15 2.01
C CYS A 623 19.71 13.60 1.68
N ALA A 624 19.14 14.58 2.38
CA ALA A 624 19.48 15.98 2.24
C ALA A 624 20.97 16.27 2.51
N VAL A 625 21.55 15.66 3.56
CA VAL A 625 22.99 15.80 3.88
C VAL A 625 23.87 15.10 2.83
N ARG A 626 23.51 13.88 2.38
CA ARG A 626 24.19 13.19 1.27
C ARG A 626 24.26 14.08 0.03
N ASN A 627 23.14 14.71 -0.34
CA ASN A 627 23.06 15.52 -1.56
C ASN A 627 24.05 16.70 -1.55
N LEU A 628 24.34 17.27 -0.36
CA LEU A 628 25.37 18.32 -0.18
C LEU A 628 26.81 17.80 -0.27
N ILE A 629 27.07 16.56 0.14
CA ILE A 629 28.39 15.94 0.03
C ILE A 629 28.71 15.64 -1.45
N VAL A 630 27.71 15.13 -2.19
CA VAL A 630 27.81 14.92 -3.65
C VAL A 630 28.02 16.26 -4.37
N ASN A 631 27.25 17.30 -4.03
CA ASN A 631 27.36 18.62 -4.64
C ASN A 631 27.16 19.75 -3.62
N ASP A 632 28.21 20.55 -3.44
CA ASP A 632 28.33 21.64 -2.47
C ASP A 632 27.60 22.94 -2.89
N HIS A 633 26.64 22.86 -3.82
CA HIS A 633 25.78 23.97 -4.26
C HIS A 633 24.37 23.88 -3.67
N VAL A 634 23.91 25.01 -3.10
CA VAL A 634 22.54 25.17 -2.59
C VAL A 634 21.78 26.23 -3.35
N VAL A 635 20.45 26.16 -3.25
CA VAL A 635 19.51 27.21 -3.63
C VAL A 635 18.62 27.55 -2.45
N TYR A 636 17.97 28.71 -2.52
CA TYR A 636 17.12 29.19 -1.44
C TYR A 636 15.70 28.65 -1.60
N GLY A 637 15.20 28.00 -0.55
CA GLY A 637 13.87 27.38 -0.54
C GLY A 637 12.75 28.42 -0.34
N GLY A 638 11.66 28.00 0.32
CA GLY A 638 10.52 28.90 0.62
C GLY A 638 9.86 29.51 -0.62
N GLY A 639 9.95 28.85 -1.78
CA GLY A 639 9.46 29.36 -3.07
C GLY A 639 10.39 30.38 -3.75
N SER A 640 11.52 30.75 -3.14
CA SER A 640 12.41 31.81 -3.66
C SER A 640 13.03 31.43 -5.00
N ALA A 641 13.53 30.19 -5.12
CA ALA A 641 14.07 29.64 -6.36
C ALA A 641 13.01 29.56 -7.47
N GLU A 642 11.78 29.12 -7.15
CA GLU A 642 10.66 29.01 -8.07
C GLU A 642 10.23 30.37 -8.63
N ILE A 643 10.09 31.40 -7.77
CA ILE A 643 9.75 32.77 -8.20
C ILE A 643 10.86 33.33 -9.10
N SER A 644 12.14 33.10 -8.76
CA SER A 644 13.26 33.57 -9.57
C SER A 644 13.29 32.90 -10.94
N CYS A 645 13.01 31.60 -11.00
CA CYS A 645 12.88 30.85 -12.25
C CYS A 645 11.66 31.30 -13.06
N SER A 646 10.50 31.54 -12.43
CA SER A 646 9.29 32.07 -13.08
C SER A 646 9.57 33.42 -13.78
N LEU A 647 10.31 34.31 -13.12
CA LEU A 647 10.74 35.59 -13.69
C LEU A 647 11.73 35.42 -14.86
N ALA A 648 12.71 34.53 -14.74
CA ALA A 648 13.67 34.26 -15.80
C ALA A 648 13.03 33.61 -17.04
N VAL A 649 12.16 32.62 -16.83
CA VAL A 649 11.42 31.92 -17.89
C VAL A 649 10.41 32.86 -18.57
N SER A 650 9.75 33.75 -17.83
CA SER A 650 8.88 34.79 -18.43
C SER A 650 9.64 35.73 -19.36
N LYS A 651 10.83 36.21 -18.94
CA LYS A 651 11.69 37.06 -19.78
C LYS A 651 12.15 36.32 -21.05
N ALA A 652 12.56 35.05 -20.91
CA ALA A 652 12.94 34.23 -22.06
C ALA A 652 11.77 33.97 -23.02
N ALA A 653 10.53 33.92 -22.52
CA ALA A 653 9.34 33.82 -23.38
C ALA A 653 9.16 35.07 -24.26
N ASP A 654 9.44 36.26 -23.74
CA ASP A 654 9.30 37.52 -24.49
C ASP A 654 10.34 37.67 -25.62
N GLU A 655 11.51 37.03 -25.48
CA GLU A 655 12.54 36.95 -26.53
C GLU A 655 12.17 36.02 -27.69
N ILE A 656 11.24 35.08 -27.49
CA ILE A 656 10.87 34.04 -28.46
C ILE A 656 9.61 34.45 -29.23
N PRO A 657 9.68 34.69 -30.55
CA PRO A 657 8.54 35.09 -31.37
C PRO A 657 7.67 33.92 -31.88
N SER A 658 7.90 32.69 -31.38
CA SER A 658 7.18 31.49 -31.81
C SER A 658 5.93 31.21 -30.96
N ILE A 659 5.10 30.25 -31.38
CA ILE A 659 3.93 29.77 -30.61
C ILE A 659 4.36 29.15 -29.26
N GLU A 660 5.61 28.68 -29.13
CA GLU A 660 6.14 28.13 -27.88
C GLU A 660 6.19 29.17 -26.76
N GLN A 661 6.21 30.47 -27.08
CA GLN A 661 6.07 31.56 -26.10
C GLN A 661 4.89 31.34 -25.13
N TYR A 662 3.76 30.83 -25.61
CA TYR A 662 2.60 30.54 -24.74
C TYR A 662 2.84 29.38 -23.79
N ALA A 663 3.56 28.34 -24.23
CA ALA A 663 3.97 27.22 -23.38
C ALA A 663 5.03 27.65 -22.35
N ILE A 664 5.99 28.48 -22.75
CA ILE A 664 7.04 28.97 -21.85
C ILE A 664 6.43 29.90 -20.78
N ARG A 665 5.49 30.79 -21.13
CA ARG A 665 4.71 31.57 -20.14
C ARG A 665 3.88 30.68 -19.21
N ALA A 666 3.23 29.64 -19.75
CA ALA A 666 2.48 28.68 -18.93
C ALA A 666 3.38 27.90 -17.94
N PHE A 667 4.60 27.56 -18.33
CA PHE A 667 5.60 26.97 -17.44
C PHE A 667 5.99 27.94 -16.31
N ALA A 668 6.21 29.23 -16.62
CA ALA A 668 6.47 30.25 -15.61
C ALA A 668 5.30 30.42 -14.62
N SER A 669 4.05 30.37 -15.10
CA SER A 669 2.86 30.38 -14.24
C SER A 669 2.68 29.09 -13.42
N ALA A 670 3.14 27.94 -13.91
CA ALA A 670 3.12 26.70 -13.15
C ALA A 670 4.16 26.69 -12.02
N LEU A 671 5.33 27.32 -12.21
CA LEU A 671 6.33 27.50 -11.15
C LEU A 671 5.79 28.31 -9.96
N ASP A 672 4.88 29.27 -10.20
CA ASP A 672 4.24 30.05 -9.14
C ASP A 672 3.30 29.18 -8.24
N ALA A 673 2.94 27.96 -8.62
CA ALA A 673 2.05 27.10 -7.82
C ALA A 673 2.67 26.61 -6.50
N VAL A 674 3.99 26.38 -6.47
CA VAL A 674 4.74 25.99 -5.26
C VAL A 674 4.71 27.10 -4.20
N PRO A 675 5.12 28.37 -4.50
CA PRO A 675 4.98 29.46 -3.54
C PRO A 675 3.52 29.75 -3.15
N LEU A 676 2.55 29.66 -4.08
CA LEU A 676 1.13 29.81 -3.74
C LEU A 676 0.67 28.77 -2.70
N ALA A 677 1.04 27.51 -2.87
CA ALA A 677 0.73 26.43 -1.92
C ALA A 677 1.40 26.66 -0.54
N LEU A 678 2.64 27.15 -0.52
CA LEU A 678 3.34 27.50 0.71
C LEU A 678 2.66 28.65 1.48
N ALA A 679 2.18 29.69 0.79
CA ALA A 679 1.40 30.76 1.41
C ALA A 679 0.04 30.27 1.93
N GLU A 680 -0.68 29.49 1.11
CA GLU A 680 -1.99 28.91 1.45
C GLU A 680 -1.91 28.05 2.73
N ASN A 681 -0.94 27.13 2.79
CA ASN A 681 -0.71 26.28 3.97
C ASN A 681 -0.24 27.07 5.19
N SER A 682 0.36 28.25 5.00
CA SER A 682 0.78 29.15 6.08
C SER A 682 -0.33 30.09 6.56
N GLY A 683 -1.52 30.06 5.94
CA GLY A 683 -2.62 30.97 6.25
C GLY A 683 -2.43 32.41 5.75
N LEU A 684 -1.47 32.65 4.86
CA LEU A 684 -1.20 33.94 4.24
C LEU A 684 -2.05 34.12 2.97
N PRO A 685 -2.44 35.36 2.60
CA PRO A 685 -3.17 35.62 1.35
C PRO A 685 -2.29 35.33 0.11
N PRO A 686 -2.49 34.21 -0.61
CA PRO A 686 -1.43 33.67 -1.48
C PRO A 686 -1.08 34.59 -2.65
N ILE A 687 -2.08 35.26 -3.22
CA ILE A 687 -1.92 36.16 -4.38
C ILE A 687 -1.17 37.44 -3.97
N GLU A 688 -1.49 38.00 -2.80
CA GLU A 688 -0.88 39.24 -2.31
C GLU A 688 0.58 39.00 -1.93
N THR A 689 0.85 37.95 -1.14
CA THR A 689 2.22 37.58 -0.73
C THR A 689 3.10 37.22 -1.94
N LEU A 690 2.58 36.47 -2.92
CA LEU A 690 3.32 36.18 -4.15
C LEU A 690 3.61 37.46 -4.93
N ALA A 691 2.62 38.35 -5.11
CA ALA A 691 2.80 39.59 -5.86
C ALA A 691 3.83 40.52 -5.21
N GLU A 692 3.83 40.62 -3.88
CA GLU A 692 4.83 41.39 -3.12
C GLU A 692 6.24 40.83 -3.31
N VAL A 693 6.46 39.54 -3.01
CA VAL A 693 7.78 38.91 -3.13
C VAL A 693 8.30 38.96 -4.57
N LYS A 694 7.43 38.71 -5.56
CA LYS A 694 7.78 38.77 -6.99
C LYS A 694 8.14 40.19 -7.43
N SER A 695 7.42 41.21 -6.94
CA SER A 695 7.77 42.63 -7.15
C SER A 695 9.14 42.97 -6.54
N ARG A 696 9.39 42.55 -5.29
CA ARG A 696 10.65 42.79 -4.60
C ARG A 696 11.85 42.09 -5.26
N GLN A 697 11.71 40.83 -5.69
CA GLN A 697 12.76 40.15 -6.48
C GLN A 697 13.12 40.91 -7.76
N VAL A 698 12.14 41.54 -8.43
CA VAL A 698 12.39 42.35 -9.64
C VAL A 698 13.05 43.70 -9.32
N GLN A 699 12.64 44.38 -8.24
CA GLN A 699 13.18 45.68 -7.85
C GLN A 699 14.57 45.59 -7.22
N GLU A 700 14.77 44.65 -6.30
CA GLU A 700 16.03 44.46 -5.56
C GLU A 700 17.05 43.61 -6.35
N GLY A 701 16.62 42.89 -7.40
CA GLY A 701 17.45 41.92 -8.12
C GLY A 701 17.87 40.70 -7.29
N ASN A 702 17.24 40.50 -6.12
CA ASN A 702 17.67 39.55 -5.10
C ASN A 702 16.86 38.23 -5.20
N SER A 703 17.49 37.15 -5.67
CA SER A 703 16.90 35.81 -5.81
C SER A 703 16.71 35.04 -4.49
N LYS A 704 16.94 35.69 -3.34
CA LYS A 704 16.92 35.10 -1.98
C LYS A 704 15.63 35.40 -1.21
N LEU A 705 14.75 36.24 -1.77
CA LEU A 705 13.47 36.60 -1.17
C LEU A 705 12.42 35.52 -1.46
N GLY A 706 11.95 34.87 -0.40
CA GLY A 706 10.90 33.85 -0.44
C GLY A 706 9.67 34.20 0.39
N ILE A 707 8.83 33.21 0.61
CA ILE A 707 7.63 33.30 1.44
C ILE A 707 7.98 32.89 2.86
N ASP A 708 7.60 33.72 3.82
CA ASP A 708 7.81 33.47 5.24
C ASP A 708 6.70 32.58 5.81
N CYS A 709 6.90 31.26 5.77
CA CYS A 709 5.97 30.29 6.35
C CYS A 709 5.99 30.22 7.89
N LEU A 710 6.93 30.91 8.54
CA LEU A 710 7.13 30.85 10.00
C LEU A 710 6.54 32.07 10.73
N GLY A 711 6.33 33.20 10.04
CA GLY A 711 5.81 34.43 10.64
C GLY A 711 6.88 35.17 11.46
N LYS A 712 8.05 35.36 10.86
CA LYS A 712 9.22 36.08 11.41
C LYS A 712 9.39 37.49 10.83
N ASP A 713 8.50 37.92 9.93
CA ASP A 713 8.50 39.21 9.22
C ASP A 713 9.79 39.48 8.42
N GLU A 714 10.41 38.42 7.88
CA GLU A 714 11.68 38.50 7.12
C GLU A 714 11.66 37.55 5.91
N ASN A 715 11.55 38.10 4.70
CA ASN A 715 11.49 37.32 3.47
C ASN A 715 12.85 36.76 2.99
N ASP A 716 13.99 37.20 3.53
CA ASP A 716 15.30 36.71 3.09
C ASP A 716 15.57 35.29 3.62
N MET A 717 15.45 34.30 2.73
CA MET A 717 15.65 32.89 3.04
C MET A 717 17.07 32.58 3.52
N LYS A 718 18.07 33.39 3.15
CA LYS A 718 19.44 33.23 3.64
C LYS A 718 19.54 33.58 5.14
N LYS A 719 18.82 34.60 5.58
CA LYS A 719 18.73 34.98 7.01
C LYS A 719 17.84 34.01 7.79
N GLN A 720 16.76 33.53 7.18
CA GLN A 720 15.92 32.48 7.77
C GLN A 720 16.63 31.12 7.89
N ASN A 721 17.73 30.92 7.16
CA ASN A 721 18.48 29.66 7.02
C ASN A 721 17.69 28.54 6.33
N VAL A 722 16.86 28.88 5.35
CA VAL A 722 16.08 27.91 4.55
C VAL A 722 16.87 27.56 3.28
N TYR A 723 17.45 26.35 3.27
CA TYR A 723 18.32 25.86 2.20
C TYR A 723 17.77 24.58 1.56
N ASP A 724 17.70 24.57 0.23
CA ASP A 724 17.42 23.38 -0.57
C ASP A 724 18.68 23.02 -1.38
N SER A 725 18.96 21.73 -1.59
CA SER A 725 20.09 21.32 -2.44
C SER A 725 19.81 21.62 -3.92
N LEU A 726 20.81 22.10 -4.66
CA LEU A 726 20.67 22.40 -6.10
C LEU A 726 20.27 21.15 -6.90
N ILE A 727 20.81 19.97 -6.55
CA ILE A 727 20.45 18.71 -7.20
C ILE A 727 18.94 18.45 -7.04
N SER A 728 18.39 18.59 -5.83
CA SER A 728 16.97 18.31 -5.57
C SER A 728 16.05 19.15 -6.46
N LYS A 729 16.23 20.49 -6.48
CA LYS A 729 15.39 21.38 -7.31
C LYS A 729 15.57 21.13 -8.80
N ARG A 730 16.79 20.89 -9.27
CA ARG A 730 17.05 20.52 -10.66
C ARG A 730 16.31 19.23 -11.05
N GLN A 731 16.36 18.21 -10.19
CA GLN A 731 15.73 16.92 -10.46
C GLN A 731 14.21 17.02 -10.44
N GLN A 732 13.62 17.76 -9.49
CA GLN A 732 12.18 18.04 -9.47
C GLN A 732 11.70 18.67 -10.78
N TYR A 733 12.42 19.66 -11.32
CA TYR A 733 12.02 20.32 -12.58
C TYR A 733 12.12 19.38 -13.78
N LEU A 734 13.19 18.57 -13.87
CA LEU A 734 13.40 17.61 -14.94
C LEU A 734 12.33 16.49 -14.91
N LEU A 735 12.14 15.85 -13.76
CA LEU A 735 11.19 14.74 -13.59
C LEU A 735 9.73 15.19 -13.81
N ALA A 736 9.32 16.34 -13.26
CA ALA A 736 7.98 16.89 -13.49
C ALA A 736 7.74 17.18 -14.98
N THR A 737 8.70 17.82 -15.66
CA THR A 737 8.60 18.13 -17.10
C THR A 737 8.55 16.86 -17.94
N GLN A 738 9.39 15.87 -17.63
CA GLN A 738 9.43 14.58 -18.32
C GLN A 738 8.11 13.81 -18.17
N LEU A 739 7.51 13.79 -16.97
CA LEU A 739 6.19 13.17 -16.80
C LEU A 739 5.13 13.91 -17.61
N VAL A 740 5.06 15.25 -17.50
CA VAL A 740 4.06 16.06 -18.24
C VAL A 740 4.19 15.79 -19.75
N ARG A 741 5.41 15.70 -20.28
CA ARG A 741 5.69 15.33 -21.67
C ARG A 741 5.26 13.92 -22.03
N ALA A 742 5.34 12.96 -21.12
CA ALA A 742 4.80 11.61 -21.33
C ALA A 742 3.26 11.64 -21.36
N VAL A 743 2.62 12.31 -20.40
CA VAL A 743 1.15 12.42 -20.29
C VAL A 743 0.54 13.14 -21.51
N LEU A 744 1.13 14.26 -21.96
CA LEU A 744 0.65 15.01 -23.14
C LEU A 744 0.84 14.27 -24.48
N LYS A 745 1.61 13.17 -24.50
CA LYS A 745 1.76 12.28 -25.67
C LYS A 745 0.75 11.13 -25.68
N ILE A 746 -0.01 10.93 -24.60
CA ILE A 746 -1.06 9.91 -24.52
C ILE A 746 -2.36 10.56 -25.00
N ASP A 747 -2.65 10.42 -26.29
CA ASP A 747 -3.91 10.84 -26.91
C ASP A 747 -4.92 9.70 -27.01
N ASP A 748 -4.49 8.44 -26.94
CA ASP A 748 -5.36 7.26 -27.06
C ASP A 748 -5.25 6.34 -25.83
N VAL A 749 -6.36 6.17 -25.12
CA VAL A 749 -6.43 5.38 -23.88
C VAL A 749 -7.30 4.17 -24.16
N ILE A 750 -6.66 3.00 -24.27
CA ILE A 750 -7.33 1.73 -24.52
C ILE A 750 -7.30 0.92 -23.23
N ILE A 751 -8.38 0.97 -22.44
CA ILE A 751 -8.53 0.07 -21.30
C ILE A 751 -9.00 -1.27 -21.84
N ALA A 752 -8.07 -2.20 -22.05
CA ALA A 752 -8.42 -3.61 -22.12
C ALA A 752 -8.81 -4.07 -20.71
N GLY A 753 -10.02 -4.61 -20.55
CA GLY A 753 -10.32 -5.42 -19.37
C GLY A 753 -9.28 -6.54 -19.24
N GLN A 754 -8.91 -6.90 -18.01
CA GLN A 754 -7.97 -8.00 -17.79
C GLN A 754 -8.50 -9.27 -18.50
N PRO A 755 -7.63 -10.07 -19.13
CA PRO A 755 -8.02 -11.41 -19.53
C PRO A 755 -8.46 -12.16 -18.26
N GLU A 756 -9.65 -12.76 -18.32
CA GLU A 756 -10.18 -13.62 -17.27
C GLU A 756 -9.29 -14.87 -17.18
N GLU A 757 -8.53 -15.03 -16.09
CA GLU A 757 -7.83 -16.28 -15.70
C GLU A 757 -8.82 -17.29 -15.08
#